data_AF-A0AAW0E6J4-F1
#
_entry.id   AF-A0AAW0E6J4-F1
#
_cell.length_a   1.000
_cell.length_b   1.000
_cell.length_c   1.000
_cell.angle_alpha   90.00
_cell.angle_beta   90.00
_cell.angle_gamma   90.00
#
_symmetry.space_group_name_H-M   'P 1'
#
loop_
_entity.id
_entity.type
_entity.pdbx_description
1 polymer ?
#
loop_
_entity_poly.entity_id
_entity_poly.type
_entity_poly.pdbx_seq_one_letter_code
_entity_poly.pdbx_strand_id
1 'polypeptide(L)'
;MGWDVRCAVCGGPPFHINLADKSHEAKTNSEDEDSGSNLGSEETDQEEVSNSGSDSDYGDSYDLRVVSEAETRWTESVVLLGSNTRSTAIDKMYFTGKANYEDYGSFNVDSCEDPNFPEDDPNTQCYYVFDATQTPCYPIHLPCLRILCNVLYDTEDPANIDKDVLYHTMFNLHSNMADHLDLDYGIPEDVFDQYWRYKAGAEMLVVDPFPLSATIKTVLREAFPTQIFTSPPPTTISSNTIGTDPFSALPYDVAHELLLLLPIHTVLDLCTASYPIRSFFGPSNRTFWETALEYCMPWFWELHALLCDGSIDFKPTDFKGLAWWVNQQTLPRDGLRGPFMGIANRRRIWDVCEQLADDYLPLVALKSRERIQGSPVAESIWDQSVNIDMPAVVWPKPAEKAGIRTSAVQWISVDKSSHSMERGGVFETYWDKDGSLRAMCLTVAGASERRLCGISSEMSKEEVILDSDIVGLVVCMQDIFRHEQRETSIKGIIVHTASGLCYPLGDTSNAEYCQRFLNIESGYALTGVVGHITKDGHITRLGLVQHPLEEADNDKELEAPLLLRPLWKPPSLATSNALHNTTTPIWSQHPRIRAIPSTTRILDRYMLQSRYHEDIVPTDVLIWAADTHELRSIQRISAYQQNGRRHIGAIRVDFAAGSNIPARMVGEEAGRRLVQGFNPTWDNSGVEGSWKALEIDGATGEVVVAVDVVQDEDIKMVKLRTNRGREMLWGEEPQEYALRGLEPMVPADGETIIGLAVGFVYPGYGSTGYTVELSTVSALTMALEA
;
A
#
# COMPACT_ATOMS: atom_id res chain seq x y z
N MET A 1 0.25 25.02 -3.79
CA MET A 1 0.33 24.79 -2.32
C MET A 1 0.84 23.37 -2.17
N GLY A 2 2.15 23.18 -2.24
CA GLY A 2 2.78 21.85 -2.20
C GLY A 2 2.70 21.23 -0.80
N TRP A 3 2.87 19.92 -0.73
CA TRP A 3 3.04 19.18 0.52
C TRP A 3 4.37 18.45 0.39
N ASP A 4 5.32 18.75 1.27
CA ASP A 4 6.57 18.02 1.34
C ASP A 4 6.33 16.63 1.95
N VAL A 5 7.23 15.70 1.66
CA VAL A 5 7.23 14.33 2.18
C VAL A 5 8.55 14.06 2.89
N ARG A 6 8.55 13.15 3.85
CA ARG A 6 9.73 12.77 4.63
C ARG A 6 10.15 11.36 4.31
N CYS A 7 11.43 11.04 4.52
CA CYS A 7 11.85 9.65 4.50
C CYS A 7 11.23 8.89 5.67
N ALA A 8 10.65 7.72 5.40
CA ALA A 8 10.00 6.86 6.38
C ALA A 8 10.93 6.42 7.51
N VAL A 9 12.24 6.37 7.27
CA VAL A 9 13.24 5.88 8.23
C VAL A 9 13.93 7.02 8.98
N CYS A 10 14.34 8.10 8.32
CA CYS A 10 15.12 9.15 8.98
C CYS A 10 14.34 10.45 9.24
N GLY A 11 13.11 10.60 8.73
CA GLY A 11 12.33 11.84 8.83
C GLY A 11 12.90 13.02 8.03
N GLY A 12 14.01 12.83 7.33
CA GLY A 12 14.67 13.86 6.51
C GLY A 12 14.03 14.03 5.13
N PRO A 13 14.36 15.11 4.42
CA PRO A 13 13.79 15.43 3.12
C PRO A 13 14.34 14.52 2.01
N PRO A 14 13.48 13.99 1.12
CA PRO A 14 13.83 13.15 -0.01
C PRO A 14 14.09 13.96 -1.31
N PHE A 15 14.67 15.15 -1.18
CA PHE A 15 14.89 16.09 -2.28
C PHE A 15 16.14 16.95 -2.07
N HIS A 16 16.49 17.71 -3.09
CA HIS A 16 17.68 18.56 -3.10
C HIS A 16 17.67 19.60 -1.97
N ILE A 17 18.78 19.71 -1.25
CA ILE A 17 18.97 20.67 -0.16
C ILE A 17 19.63 21.94 -0.68
N ASN A 18 18.94 23.07 -0.54
CA ASN A 18 19.50 24.38 -0.88
C ASN A 18 20.54 24.83 0.15
N LEU A 19 21.66 25.37 -0.34
CA LEU A 19 22.78 25.85 0.47
C LEU A 19 23.13 27.30 0.08
N ALA A 20 23.49 28.13 1.06
CA ALA A 20 23.86 29.53 0.84
C ALA A 20 25.13 29.96 1.60
N ASP A 21 25.82 30.97 1.05
CA ASP A 21 27.08 31.51 1.59
C ASP A 21 26.95 32.37 2.86
N LYS A 22 25.71 32.77 3.23
CA LYS A 22 25.42 33.64 4.38
C LYS A 22 24.58 32.88 5.41
N SER A 23 25.05 32.86 6.67
CA SER A 23 24.29 32.28 7.77
C SER A 23 23.00 33.06 8.03
N HIS A 24 21.94 32.35 8.42
CA HIS A 24 20.69 32.93 8.93
C HIS A 24 20.93 33.91 10.08
N GLU A 25 21.87 33.60 10.99
CA GLU A 25 22.28 34.47 12.10
C GLU A 25 22.90 35.81 11.64
N ALA A 26 23.49 35.87 10.45
CA ALA A 26 24.06 37.10 9.91
C ALA A 26 23.00 37.97 9.21
N LYS A 27 21.93 37.37 8.69
CA LYS A 27 20.81 38.10 8.07
C LYS A 27 19.90 38.76 9.11
N THR A 28 19.50 38.02 10.15
CA THR A 28 18.68 38.56 11.24
C THR A 28 19.37 39.70 12.00
N ASN A 29 20.68 39.58 12.28
CA ASN A 29 21.44 40.67 12.91
C ASN A 29 21.60 41.90 11.99
N SER A 30 21.62 41.74 10.66
CA SER A 30 21.71 42.89 9.75
C SER A 30 20.39 43.66 9.62
N GLU A 31 19.26 42.99 9.80
CA GLU A 31 17.92 43.61 9.73
C GLU A 31 17.54 44.31 11.05
N ASP A 32 18.00 43.79 12.19
CA ASP A 32 17.87 44.47 13.50
C ASP A 32 18.77 45.73 13.60
N GLU A 33 19.89 45.79 12.87
CA GLU A 33 20.72 47.00 12.79
C GLU A 33 20.16 48.05 11.82
N ASP A 34 19.47 47.67 10.74
CA ASP A 34 18.89 48.60 9.76
C ASP A 34 17.53 49.17 10.19
N SER A 35 16.79 48.46 11.04
CA SER A 35 15.51 48.94 11.62
C SER A 35 15.68 49.96 12.75
N GLY A 36 16.93 50.25 13.17
CA GLY A 36 17.27 51.24 14.20
C GLY A 36 17.41 52.69 13.72
N SER A 37 17.24 52.99 12.42
CA SER A 37 17.52 54.34 11.89
C SER A 37 16.50 54.89 10.89
N ASN A 38 15.22 55.01 11.27
CA ASN A 38 14.36 56.01 10.63
C ASN A 38 13.18 56.47 11.51
N LEU A 39 13.44 57.47 12.35
CA LEU A 39 12.41 58.31 12.97
C LEU A 39 12.49 59.70 12.32
N GLY A 40 11.57 60.02 11.40
CA GLY A 40 11.45 61.36 10.86
C GLY A 40 10.49 61.56 9.69
N SER A 41 9.37 62.23 9.99
CA SER A 41 8.47 63.02 9.14
C SER A 41 7.42 62.34 8.24
N GLU A 42 6.18 62.79 8.48
CA GLU A 42 4.92 62.56 7.78
C GLU A 42 4.87 63.28 6.42
N GLU A 43 4.19 62.66 5.43
CA GLU A 43 3.01 63.16 4.69
C GLU A 43 2.94 62.61 3.25
N THR A 44 1.78 62.02 2.92
CA THR A 44 1.05 61.92 1.63
C THR A 44 1.81 61.65 0.32
N ASP A 45 1.50 60.54 -0.37
CA ASP A 45 0.62 60.54 -1.55
C ASP A 45 0.43 59.12 -2.14
N GLN A 46 -0.77 58.88 -2.67
CA GLN A 46 -1.15 57.70 -3.42
C GLN A 46 -0.56 57.76 -4.83
N GLU A 47 0.28 56.80 -5.21
CA GLU A 47 0.44 56.39 -6.61
C GLU A 47 0.58 54.86 -6.70
N GLU A 48 -0.33 54.27 -7.49
CA GLU A 48 -0.29 52.88 -7.93
C GLU A 48 1.01 52.62 -8.71
N VAL A 49 1.89 51.79 -8.16
CA VAL A 49 2.93 51.11 -8.93
C VAL A 49 2.75 49.61 -8.69
N SER A 50 2.32 48.93 -9.75
CA SER A 50 2.37 47.49 -9.89
C SER A 50 3.78 46.98 -9.56
N ASN A 51 3.93 46.41 -8.36
CA ASN A 51 5.09 45.61 -8.04
C ASN A 51 4.58 44.21 -7.70
N SER A 52 4.77 43.30 -8.64
CA SER A 52 4.72 41.85 -8.44
C SER A 52 5.90 41.44 -7.55
N GLY A 53 5.89 41.88 -6.29
CA GLY A 53 6.77 41.37 -5.25
C GLY A 53 6.17 40.08 -4.75
N SER A 54 6.77 38.95 -5.15
CA SER A 54 6.61 37.69 -4.45
C SER A 54 6.91 37.90 -2.96
N ASP A 55 6.08 37.34 -2.08
CA ASP A 55 6.37 37.14 -0.66
C ASP A 55 7.53 36.15 -0.46
N SER A 56 8.68 36.39 -1.09
CA SER A 56 9.88 35.57 -1.04
C SER A 56 10.92 36.24 -0.15
N ASP A 57 10.79 36.11 1.18
CA ASP A 57 11.91 36.46 2.08
C ASP A 57 11.89 35.70 3.42
N TYR A 58 11.66 34.39 3.38
CA TYR A 58 12.00 33.48 4.49
C TYR A 58 13.00 32.41 4.02
N GLY A 59 14.30 32.68 4.16
CA GLY A 59 15.18 31.65 4.74
C GLY A 59 15.40 30.28 4.06
N ASP A 60 15.29 30.15 2.74
CA ASP A 60 15.24 28.83 2.03
C ASP A 60 16.58 28.05 1.89
N SER A 61 17.53 28.11 2.84
CA SER A 61 18.81 27.36 2.71
C SER A 61 19.60 27.15 4.01
N TYR A 62 20.47 26.11 4.05
CA TYR A 62 21.48 25.92 5.11
C TYR A 62 22.81 26.63 4.79
N ASP A 63 23.65 26.84 5.81
CA ASP A 63 24.95 27.51 5.68
C ASP A 63 26.03 26.57 5.09
N LEU A 64 26.61 26.97 3.94
CA LEU A 64 27.70 26.26 3.26
C LEU A 64 28.97 26.09 4.11
N ARG A 65 29.12 26.88 5.19
CA ARG A 65 30.25 26.79 6.12
C ARG A 65 30.07 25.68 7.16
N VAL A 66 28.83 25.21 7.33
CA VAL A 66 28.48 24.15 8.28
C VAL A 66 28.35 22.82 7.56
N VAL A 67 27.65 22.79 6.42
CA VAL A 67 27.45 21.59 5.61
C VAL A 67 27.78 21.85 4.14
N SER A 68 28.39 20.87 3.48
CA SER A 68 28.74 20.93 2.06
C SER A 68 27.74 20.22 1.16
N GLU A 69 27.73 20.57 -0.13
CA GLU A 69 26.89 19.90 -1.15
C GLU A 69 27.17 18.40 -1.25
N ALA A 70 28.43 17.99 -1.05
CA ALA A 70 28.81 16.57 -1.06
C ALA A 70 28.18 15.81 0.13
N GLU A 71 28.02 16.47 1.28
CA GLU A 71 27.44 15.89 2.49
C GLU A 71 25.91 15.84 2.44
N THR A 72 25.24 16.63 1.59
CA THR A 72 23.77 16.63 1.46
C THR A 72 23.26 15.85 0.26
N ARG A 73 24.08 15.56 -0.75
CA ARG A 73 23.66 14.92 -2.02
C ARG A 73 22.91 13.59 -1.84
N TRP A 74 23.16 12.87 -0.74
CA TRP A 74 22.49 11.61 -0.45
C TRP A 74 20.97 11.77 -0.24
N THR A 75 20.50 12.97 0.13
CA THR A 75 19.07 13.27 0.34
C THR A 75 18.22 13.10 -0.91
N GLU A 76 18.80 13.20 -2.11
CA GLU A 76 18.15 12.96 -3.40
C GLU A 76 18.18 11.47 -3.81
N SER A 77 18.89 10.62 -3.06
CA SER A 77 19.05 9.20 -3.39
C SER A 77 17.99 8.37 -2.69
N VAL A 78 16.81 8.29 -3.30
CA VAL A 78 15.60 7.73 -2.70
C VAL A 78 15.09 6.53 -3.52
N VAL A 79 14.55 5.54 -2.83
CA VAL A 79 13.70 4.47 -3.38
C VAL A 79 12.35 4.50 -2.69
N LEU A 80 11.32 3.99 -3.35
CA LEU A 80 9.98 3.89 -2.77
C LEU A 80 9.67 2.43 -2.47
N LEU A 81 9.08 2.17 -1.30
CA LEU A 81 8.42 0.91 -0.98
C LEU A 81 6.95 1.02 -1.36
N GLY A 82 6.51 0.25 -2.35
CA GLY A 82 5.14 0.29 -2.88
C GLY A 82 4.45 -1.07 -2.88
N SER A 83 3.15 -1.07 -3.22
CA SER A 83 2.33 -2.28 -3.35
C SER A 83 1.81 -2.46 -4.77
N ASN A 84 1.82 -3.69 -5.26
CA ASN A 84 1.21 -4.09 -6.52
C ASN A 84 0.37 -5.35 -6.30
N THR A 85 -0.92 -5.16 -5.99
CA THR A 85 -1.85 -6.29 -5.80
C THR A 85 -2.19 -7.03 -7.09
N ARG A 86 -1.82 -6.49 -8.27
CA ARG A 86 -2.01 -7.12 -9.58
C ARG A 86 -0.81 -7.98 -10.02
N SER A 87 0.33 -7.91 -9.32
CA SER A 87 1.44 -8.85 -9.56
C SER A 87 0.96 -10.29 -9.39
N THR A 88 1.54 -11.24 -10.13
CA THR A 88 1.25 -12.67 -9.98
C THR A 88 2.08 -13.35 -8.89
N ALA A 89 3.08 -12.67 -8.34
CA ALA A 89 3.89 -13.18 -7.24
C ALA A 89 3.05 -13.33 -5.97
N ILE A 90 3.51 -14.17 -5.03
CA ILE A 90 2.85 -14.32 -3.72
C ILE A 90 3.04 -13.05 -2.89
N ASP A 91 4.29 -12.58 -2.81
CA ASP A 91 4.63 -11.28 -2.23
C ASP A 91 4.27 -10.18 -3.23
N LYS A 92 3.59 -9.13 -2.76
CA LYS A 92 2.99 -8.10 -3.61
C LYS A 92 3.70 -6.76 -3.53
N MET A 93 4.66 -6.61 -2.62
CA MET A 93 5.39 -5.36 -2.43
C MET A 93 6.68 -5.32 -3.24
N TYR A 94 7.15 -4.11 -3.55
CA TYR A 94 8.36 -3.87 -4.34
C TYR A 94 9.14 -2.68 -3.81
N PHE A 95 10.44 -2.66 -4.13
CA PHE A 95 11.24 -1.43 -4.09
C PHE A 95 11.37 -0.88 -5.50
N THR A 96 11.23 0.44 -5.66
CA THR A 96 11.53 1.08 -6.94
C THR A 96 13.03 1.14 -7.20
N GLY A 97 13.42 1.45 -8.44
CA GLY A 97 14.70 2.06 -8.70
C GLY A 97 14.81 3.46 -8.09
N LYS A 98 15.84 4.21 -8.50
CA LYS A 98 16.01 5.60 -8.02
C LYS A 98 14.77 6.43 -8.38
N ALA A 99 14.24 7.12 -7.36
CA ALA A 99 13.09 7.98 -7.45
C ALA A 99 13.51 9.44 -7.23
N ASN A 100 12.96 10.36 -8.02
CA ASN A 100 13.20 11.80 -7.90
C ASN A 100 11.90 12.48 -7.48
N TYR A 101 11.96 13.28 -6.41
CA TYR A 101 10.78 14.01 -5.93
C TYR A 101 10.30 15.01 -6.98
N GLU A 102 8.98 15.09 -7.17
CA GLU A 102 8.34 16.09 -8.00
C GLU A 102 7.66 17.16 -7.13
N ASP A 103 6.36 17.02 -6.92
CA ASP A 103 5.54 17.91 -6.11
C ASP A 103 4.36 17.09 -5.53
N TYR A 104 3.70 17.60 -4.50
CA TYR A 104 2.52 17.00 -3.87
C TYR A 104 2.74 15.55 -3.40
N GLY A 105 3.92 15.26 -2.85
CA GLY A 105 4.27 13.94 -2.33
C GLY A 105 4.45 12.84 -3.38
N SER A 106 4.53 13.21 -4.67
CA SER A 106 4.75 12.28 -5.76
C SER A 106 6.22 12.24 -6.19
N PHE A 107 6.62 11.11 -6.76
CA PHE A 107 7.97 10.89 -7.29
C PHE A 107 7.91 10.40 -8.74
N ASN A 108 8.95 10.71 -9.50
CA ASN A 108 9.21 10.08 -10.79
C ASN A 108 10.23 8.95 -10.62
N VAL A 109 10.02 7.82 -11.30
CA VAL A 109 10.89 6.64 -11.23
C VAL A 109 11.48 6.38 -12.61
N ASP A 110 12.81 6.36 -12.72
CA ASP A 110 13.48 6.27 -14.03
C ASP A 110 13.35 4.86 -14.65
N SER A 111 13.64 3.82 -13.87
CA SER A 111 13.56 2.41 -14.26
C SER A 111 13.60 1.52 -13.02
N CYS A 112 12.91 0.39 -13.03
CA CYS A 112 12.88 -0.56 -11.92
C CYS A 112 13.15 -1.99 -12.41
N GLU A 113 13.95 -2.75 -11.67
CA GLU A 113 14.23 -4.17 -11.97
C GLU A 113 13.44 -5.13 -11.06
N ASP A 114 12.67 -4.59 -10.12
CA ASP A 114 11.85 -5.40 -9.23
C ASP A 114 10.69 -6.04 -10.01
N PRO A 115 10.54 -7.38 -10.02
CA PRO A 115 9.51 -8.05 -10.83
C PRO A 115 8.08 -7.71 -10.39
N ASN A 116 7.90 -7.17 -9.19
CA ASN A 116 6.60 -6.73 -8.70
C ASN A 116 6.28 -5.26 -9.05
N PHE A 117 7.21 -4.52 -9.66
CA PHE A 117 6.99 -3.14 -10.03
C PHE A 117 5.99 -3.04 -11.20
N PRO A 118 4.91 -2.25 -11.08
CA PRO A 118 3.98 -2.04 -12.18
C PRO A 118 4.58 -1.06 -13.19
N GLU A 119 5.28 -1.58 -14.21
CA GLU A 119 5.94 -0.75 -15.25
C GLU A 119 4.98 0.21 -15.94
N ASP A 120 3.75 -0.24 -16.19
CA ASP A 120 2.75 0.58 -16.86
C ASP A 120 2.27 1.72 -15.95
N ASP A 121 1.99 1.44 -14.67
CA ASP A 121 1.32 2.34 -13.71
C ASP A 121 1.97 2.37 -12.32
N PRO A 122 3.15 3.00 -12.19
CA PRO A 122 3.73 3.17 -10.87
C PRO A 122 2.94 4.20 -10.09
N ASN A 123 2.15 3.75 -9.11
CA ASN A 123 1.70 4.65 -8.07
C ASN A 123 2.92 5.12 -7.28
N THR A 124 3.19 6.42 -7.30
CA THR A 124 4.34 7.03 -6.62
C THR A 124 3.94 8.07 -5.58
N GLN A 125 2.65 8.17 -5.26
CA GLN A 125 2.17 9.04 -4.19
C GLN A 125 2.55 8.46 -2.82
N CYS A 126 3.28 9.25 -2.03
CA CYS A 126 3.76 8.85 -0.73
C CYS A 126 2.82 9.26 0.40
N TYR A 127 2.65 8.38 1.38
CA TYR A 127 1.81 8.52 2.58
C TYR A 127 0.31 8.73 2.32
N TYR A 128 -0.07 9.75 1.55
CA TYR A 128 -1.45 10.09 1.28
C TYR A 128 -1.79 9.84 -0.20
N VAL A 129 -2.89 9.11 -0.43
CA VAL A 129 -3.46 8.86 -1.75
C VAL A 129 -4.89 9.36 -1.82
N PHE A 130 -5.24 10.05 -2.89
CA PHE A 130 -6.60 10.58 -3.10
C PHE A 130 -7.59 9.52 -3.60
N ASP A 131 -7.09 8.47 -4.25
CA ASP A 131 -7.90 7.39 -4.82
C ASP A 131 -7.95 6.16 -3.90
N ALA A 132 -9.16 5.68 -3.61
CA ALA A 132 -9.37 4.43 -2.87
C ALA A 132 -8.87 3.18 -3.61
N THR A 133 -8.62 3.23 -4.92
CA THR A 133 -7.99 2.12 -5.66
C THR A 133 -6.47 2.07 -5.47
N GLN A 134 -5.87 3.21 -5.11
CA GLN A 134 -4.43 3.33 -4.91
C GLN A 134 -4.02 3.00 -3.46
N THR A 135 -2.71 2.78 -3.30
CA THR A 135 -2.08 2.46 -2.02
C THR A 135 -0.82 3.31 -1.85
N PRO A 136 -0.61 3.97 -0.70
CA PRO A 136 0.51 4.89 -0.54
C PRO A 136 1.86 4.18 -0.64
N CYS A 137 2.86 4.90 -1.13
CA CYS A 137 4.26 4.48 -1.08
C CYS A 137 4.97 5.08 0.13
N TYR A 138 6.09 4.48 0.52
CA TYR A 138 6.96 4.99 1.58
C TYR A 138 8.36 5.29 1.03
N PRO A 139 8.82 6.55 1.05
CA PRO A 139 10.11 6.91 0.51
C PRO A 139 11.22 6.60 1.53
N ILE A 140 12.30 5.98 1.07
CA ILE A 140 13.44 5.58 1.88
C ILE A 140 14.72 6.02 1.18
N HIS A 141 15.57 6.80 1.86
CA HIS A 141 16.90 7.07 1.32
C HIS A 141 17.73 5.79 1.28
N LEU A 142 18.53 5.61 0.22
CA LEU A 142 19.40 4.42 0.08
C LEU A 142 20.33 4.19 1.30
N PRO A 143 20.98 5.24 1.87
CA PRO A 143 21.72 5.09 3.14
C PRO A 143 20.87 4.59 4.30
N CYS A 144 19.63 5.08 4.44
CA CYS A 144 18.72 4.66 5.50
C CYS A 144 18.30 3.20 5.34
N LEU A 145 18.05 2.76 4.10
CA LEU A 145 17.75 1.35 3.80
C LEU A 145 18.91 0.43 4.21
N ARG A 146 20.16 0.83 3.92
CA ARG A 146 21.35 0.08 4.34
C ARG A 146 21.47 -0.04 5.86
N ILE A 147 21.20 1.06 6.59
CA ILE A 147 21.21 1.05 8.06
C ILE A 147 20.10 0.14 8.59
N LEU A 148 18.89 0.21 8.01
CA LEU A 148 17.77 -0.67 8.37
C LEU A 148 18.12 -2.15 8.15
N CYS A 149 18.69 -2.51 7.00
CA CYS A 149 19.16 -3.88 6.76
C CYS A 149 20.15 -4.34 7.83
N ASN A 150 21.06 -3.44 8.24
CA ASN A 150 22.09 -3.75 9.21
C ASN A 150 21.50 -4.03 10.59
N VAL A 151 20.55 -3.19 11.03
CA VAL A 151 19.81 -3.39 12.29
C VAL A 151 19.01 -4.70 12.28
N LEU A 152 18.38 -5.04 11.16
CA LEU A 152 17.51 -6.21 11.07
C LEU A 152 18.27 -7.54 10.92
N TYR A 153 19.40 -7.53 10.19
CA TYR A 153 20.01 -8.74 9.67
C TYR A 153 21.56 -8.74 9.68
N ASP A 154 22.19 -7.71 10.25
CA ASP A 154 23.66 -7.54 10.27
C ASP A 154 24.29 -7.60 8.85
N THR A 155 23.57 -7.07 7.87
CA THR A 155 23.97 -6.97 6.45
C THR A 155 23.47 -5.67 5.86
N GLU A 156 24.10 -5.17 4.80
CA GLU A 156 23.62 -3.99 4.08
C GLU A 156 22.70 -4.34 2.89
N ASP A 157 22.50 -5.63 2.63
CA ASP A 157 21.78 -6.12 1.44
C ASP A 157 20.25 -6.09 1.62
N PRO A 158 19.52 -5.25 0.86
CA PRO A 158 18.07 -5.15 0.94
C PRO A 158 17.32 -6.39 0.44
N ALA A 159 18.00 -7.34 -0.22
CA ALA A 159 17.37 -8.60 -0.63
C ALA A 159 16.89 -9.46 0.56
N ASN A 160 17.40 -9.22 1.76
CA ASN A 160 17.00 -9.95 2.98
C ASN A 160 15.71 -9.41 3.61
N ILE A 161 15.22 -8.24 3.18
CA ILE A 161 14.00 -7.63 3.71
C ILE A 161 12.76 -8.30 3.10
N ASP A 162 11.85 -8.73 3.96
CA ASP A 162 10.49 -9.10 3.59
C ASP A 162 9.68 -7.82 3.34
N LYS A 163 9.56 -7.45 2.05
CA LYS A 163 8.93 -6.19 1.62
C LYS A 163 7.46 -6.10 2.02
N ASP A 164 6.74 -7.23 2.00
CA ASP A 164 5.35 -7.33 2.42
C ASP A 164 5.16 -7.00 3.90
N VAL A 165 6.04 -7.53 4.74
CA VAL A 165 6.01 -7.22 6.17
C VAL A 165 6.44 -5.78 6.41
N LEU A 166 7.51 -5.30 5.76
CA LEU A 166 8.00 -3.93 5.95
C LEU A 166 6.95 -2.90 5.52
N TYR A 167 6.29 -3.09 4.39
CA TYR A 167 5.25 -2.18 3.89
C TYR A 167 4.11 -2.07 4.91
N HIS A 168 3.64 -3.19 5.45
CA HIS A 168 2.55 -3.17 6.43
C HIS A 168 2.98 -2.66 7.80
N THR A 169 4.24 -2.88 8.21
CA THR A 169 4.81 -2.21 9.39
C THR A 169 4.75 -0.69 9.21
N MET A 170 5.21 -0.16 8.09
CA MET A 170 5.14 1.28 7.79
C MET A 170 3.68 1.77 7.67
N PHE A 171 2.80 0.99 7.05
CA PHE A 171 1.38 1.33 6.92
C PHE A 171 0.66 1.44 8.26
N ASN A 172 1.00 0.59 9.24
CA ASN A 172 0.39 0.65 10.57
C ASN A 172 0.93 1.80 11.44
N LEU A 173 2.10 2.35 11.09
CA LEU A 173 2.71 3.51 11.73
C LEU A 173 2.31 4.82 11.03
N HIS A 174 1.67 4.76 9.86
CA HIS A 174 1.16 5.93 9.16
C HIS A 174 -0.11 6.47 9.83
N SER A 175 -0.30 7.79 9.79
CA SER A 175 -1.57 8.45 10.15
C SER A 175 -2.10 9.31 9.00
N ASN A 176 -3.42 9.49 8.95
CA ASN A 176 -4.09 10.18 7.85
C ASN A 176 -3.51 11.57 7.61
N MET A 177 -3.24 11.91 6.35
CA MET A 177 -2.65 13.19 5.95
C MET A 177 -1.25 13.43 6.54
N ALA A 178 -0.56 12.41 7.06
CA ALA A 178 0.83 12.55 7.47
C ALA A 178 1.77 12.59 6.26
N ASP A 179 2.90 13.25 6.45
CA ASP A 179 4.06 13.27 5.56
C ASP A 179 5.22 12.39 6.07
N HIS A 180 5.02 11.71 7.21
CA HIS A 180 5.98 10.86 7.92
C HIS A 180 5.28 9.71 8.69
N LEU A 181 6.06 8.82 9.31
CA LEU A 181 5.54 7.75 10.18
C LEU A 181 5.48 8.21 11.65
N ASP A 182 4.58 7.63 12.45
CA ASP A 182 4.42 7.83 13.90
C ASP A 182 5.59 7.15 14.65
N LEU A 183 6.79 7.71 14.49
CA LEU A 183 8.07 7.25 15.04
C LEU A 183 8.77 8.39 15.79
N ASP A 184 9.56 8.06 16.80
CA ASP A 184 10.46 9.03 17.43
C ASP A 184 11.74 9.17 16.59
N TYR A 185 11.78 10.20 15.74
CA TYR A 185 12.92 10.52 14.88
C TYR A 185 14.12 11.15 15.63
N GLY A 186 13.99 11.36 16.95
CA GLY A 186 15.04 11.89 17.82
C GLY A 186 15.33 13.39 17.62
N ILE A 187 16.36 13.87 18.33
CA ILE A 187 16.80 15.28 18.32
C ILE A 187 17.83 15.50 17.20
N PRO A 188 17.86 16.66 16.50
CA PRO A 188 16.91 17.78 16.58
C PRO A 188 15.48 17.41 16.24
N GLU A 189 14.52 17.82 17.10
CA GLU A 189 13.10 17.73 16.76
C GLU A 189 12.86 18.63 15.55
N ASP A 190 12.50 18.03 14.42
CA ASP A 190 11.91 18.79 13.33
C ASP A 190 10.45 19.06 13.68
N VAL A 191 10.00 20.29 13.47
CA VAL A 191 8.57 20.60 13.57
C VAL A 191 8.00 20.23 12.21
N PHE A 192 7.46 19.02 12.11
CA PHE A 192 6.77 18.56 10.91
C PHE A 192 5.64 19.55 10.58
N ASP A 193 5.80 20.23 9.44
CA ASP A 193 4.89 21.22 8.91
C ASP A 193 4.77 20.97 7.40
N GLN A 194 3.90 21.72 6.73
CA GLN A 194 3.61 21.55 5.29
C GLN A 194 4.85 21.54 4.39
N TYR A 195 5.94 22.19 4.80
CA TYR A 195 7.20 22.28 4.06
C TYR A 195 8.40 22.04 4.97
N TRP A 196 9.49 21.51 4.42
CA TRP A 196 10.78 21.42 5.09
C TRP A 196 11.32 22.81 5.40
N ARG A 197 11.70 23.00 6.68
CA ARG A 197 12.24 24.27 7.16
C ARG A 197 13.73 24.17 7.36
N TYR A 198 14.47 25.09 6.74
CA TYR A 198 15.92 25.22 6.92
C TYR A 198 16.25 25.85 8.29
N LYS A 199 16.24 25.03 9.34
CA LYS A 199 16.52 25.45 10.72
C LYS A 199 18.02 25.44 11.02
N ALA A 200 18.59 26.61 11.33
CA ALA A 200 19.98 26.72 11.78
C ALA A 200 20.24 25.86 13.03
N GLY A 201 21.33 25.10 13.04
CA GLY A 201 21.66 24.14 14.08
C GLY A 201 21.09 22.73 13.85
N ALA A 202 20.19 22.54 12.88
CA ALA A 202 19.65 21.23 12.53
C ALA A 202 20.36 20.58 11.33
N GLU A 203 21.50 21.11 10.88
CA GLU A 203 22.21 20.66 9.68
C GLU A 203 22.60 19.18 9.76
N MET A 204 22.81 18.64 10.97
CA MET A 204 23.08 17.22 11.20
C MET A 204 22.03 16.30 10.53
N LEU A 205 20.76 16.71 10.43
CA LEU A 205 19.69 15.90 9.84
C LEU A 205 19.91 15.62 8.34
N VAL A 206 20.64 16.51 7.64
CA VAL A 206 20.89 16.41 6.19
C VAL A 206 22.32 16.00 5.85
N VAL A 207 23.18 15.79 6.85
CA VAL A 207 24.55 15.29 6.64
C VAL A 207 24.53 13.78 6.41
N ASP A 208 25.28 13.33 5.41
CA ASP A 208 25.41 11.92 5.04
C ASP A 208 25.77 11.05 6.27
N PRO A 209 24.93 10.04 6.61
CA PRO A 209 25.23 9.14 7.71
C PRO A 209 26.42 8.20 7.45
N PHE A 210 27.01 8.22 6.25
CA PHE A 210 28.22 7.51 5.86
C PHE A 210 29.38 8.50 5.62
N PRO A 211 29.88 9.21 6.65
CA PRO A 211 30.98 10.13 6.48
C PRO A 211 32.23 9.42 5.98
N LEU A 212 33.15 10.19 5.39
CA LEU A 212 34.43 9.66 4.91
C LEU A 212 35.21 8.98 6.05
N SER A 213 35.22 7.65 6.04
CA SER A 213 35.81 6.81 7.10
C SER A 213 37.26 7.19 7.42
N ALA A 214 38.05 7.59 6.42
CA ALA A 214 39.44 8.03 6.61
C ALA A 214 39.56 9.27 7.52
N THR A 215 38.65 10.23 7.39
CA THR A 215 38.63 11.46 8.20
C THR A 215 38.33 11.12 9.65
N ILE A 216 37.27 10.35 9.90
CA ILE A 216 36.87 9.91 11.25
C ILE A 216 38.00 9.11 11.91
N LYS A 217 38.57 8.14 11.19
CA LYS A 217 39.68 7.33 11.71
C LYS A 217 40.91 8.17 12.02
N THR A 218 41.18 9.23 11.26
CA THR A 218 42.30 10.16 11.54
C THR A 218 42.04 10.95 12.81
N VAL A 219 40.85 11.54 12.97
CA VAL A 219 40.46 12.27 14.18
C VAL A 219 40.54 11.37 15.41
N LEU A 220 40.05 10.12 15.32
CA LEU A 220 40.16 9.14 16.39
C LEU A 220 41.62 8.82 16.73
N ARG A 221 42.46 8.55 15.72
CA ARG A 221 43.91 8.29 15.90
C ARG A 221 44.66 9.47 16.52
N GLU A 222 44.23 10.71 16.28
CA GLU A 222 44.80 11.90 16.93
C GLU A 222 44.31 12.08 18.37
N ALA A 223 43.06 11.68 18.65
CA ALA A 223 42.48 11.71 19.99
C ALA A 223 43.10 10.64 20.93
N PHE A 224 43.45 9.46 20.43
CA PHE A 224 43.97 8.36 21.27
C PHE A 224 45.27 8.69 22.05
N PRO A 225 46.33 9.22 21.42
CA PRO A 225 47.58 9.54 22.11
C PRO A 225 47.45 10.70 23.10
N THR A 226 46.46 11.58 22.92
CA THR A 226 46.30 12.80 23.71
C THR A 226 45.53 12.59 25.01
N GLN A 227 44.91 11.41 25.21
CA GLN A 227 44.09 11.09 26.39
C GLN A 227 43.06 12.18 26.73
N ILE A 228 42.54 12.88 25.72
CA ILE A 228 41.52 13.93 25.88
C ILE A 228 40.18 13.40 26.42
N PHE A 229 40.08 12.08 26.59
CA PHE A 229 38.90 11.34 27.04
C PHE A 229 38.62 11.46 28.56
N THR A 230 39.10 12.52 29.23
CA THR A 230 38.92 12.67 30.68
C THR A 230 37.44 12.70 31.06
N SER A 231 36.97 11.61 31.67
CA SER A 231 35.69 11.57 32.38
C SER A 231 35.67 12.67 33.45
N PRO A 232 34.51 13.30 33.74
CA PRO A 232 34.39 14.20 34.87
C PRO A 232 34.89 13.52 36.15
N PRO A 233 35.58 14.24 37.05
CA PRO A 233 36.03 13.67 38.31
C PRO A 233 34.81 13.12 39.07
N PRO A 234 34.91 11.91 39.64
CA PRO A 234 33.76 11.27 40.26
C PRO A 234 33.20 12.16 41.36
N THR A 235 31.90 12.45 41.29
CA THR A 235 31.17 13.00 42.43
C THR A 235 31.40 12.05 43.59
N THR A 236 31.93 12.56 44.71
CA THR A 236 32.21 11.77 45.92
C THR A 236 30.91 11.25 46.51
N ILE A 237 30.43 10.13 45.98
CA ILE A 237 29.39 9.33 46.61
C ILE A 237 30.10 8.49 47.68
N SER A 238 30.00 8.94 48.92
CA SER A 238 30.43 8.12 50.05
C SER A 238 29.45 6.96 50.21
N SER A 239 29.96 5.76 50.51
CA SER A 239 29.14 4.60 50.91
C SER A 239 28.19 4.91 52.08
N ASN A 240 28.43 6.01 52.81
CA ASN A 240 27.69 6.40 54.01
C ASN A 240 26.48 7.30 53.74
N THR A 241 26.27 7.78 52.50
CA THR A 241 25.17 8.71 52.15
C THR A 241 23.95 8.05 51.50
N ILE A 242 24.06 6.80 51.04
CA ILE A 242 22.95 6.05 50.42
C ILE A 242 22.58 4.90 51.36
N GLY A 243 21.41 5.00 52.00
CA GLY A 243 21.00 4.06 53.06
C GLY A 243 20.81 2.61 52.59
N THR A 244 20.56 2.39 51.30
CA THR A 244 20.56 1.05 50.67
C THR A 244 20.59 1.21 49.14
N ASP A 245 21.71 0.89 48.49
CA ASP A 245 21.79 0.90 47.03
C ASP A 245 21.21 -0.43 46.48
N PRO A 246 20.16 -0.39 45.63
CA PRO A 246 19.46 -1.59 45.16
C PRO A 246 20.36 -2.53 44.34
N PHE A 247 21.43 -2.01 43.74
CA PHE A 247 22.39 -2.80 42.97
C PHE A 247 23.38 -3.57 43.84
N SER A 248 23.44 -3.29 45.15
CA SER A 248 24.36 -3.98 46.09
C SER A 248 24.08 -5.49 46.21
N ALA A 249 22.86 -5.92 45.90
CA ALA A 249 22.44 -7.32 45.97
C ALA A 249 22.60 -8.08 44.64
N LEU A 250 22.93 -7.39 43.54
CA LEU A 250 23.08 -8.02 42.24
C LEU A 250 24.48 -8.68 42.11
N PRO A 251 24.55 -9.96 41.70
CA PRO A 251 25.81 -10.57 41.30
C PRO A 251 26.46 -9.82 40.11
N TYR A 252 27.80 -9.86 40.04
CA TYR A 252 28.55 -9.22 38.96
C TYR A 252 28.04 -9.62 37.57
N ASP A 253 27.84 -10.92 37.32
CA ASP A 253 27.43 -11.43 36.01
C ASP A 253 26.03 -10.91 35.61
N VAL A 254 25.11 -10.81 36.56
CA VAL A 254 23.77 -10.26 36.30
C VAL A 254 23.86 -8.76 35.99
N ALA A 255 24.68 -8.02 36.76
CA ALA A 255 24.90 -6.61 36.49
C ALA A 255 25.61 -6.38 35.14
N HIS A 256 26.53 -7.27 34.76
CA HIS A 256 27.23 -7.22 33.48
C HIS A 256 26.25 -7.32 32.31
N GLU A 257 25.43 -8.38 32.28
CA GLU A 257 24.44 -8.56 31.21
C GLU A 257 23.41 -7.44 31.19
N LEU A 258 22.91 -7.01 32.35
CA LEU A 258 21.95 -5.90 32.43
C LEU A 258 22.52 -4.61 31.86
N LEU A 259 23.77 -4.26 32.17
CA LEU A 259 24.37 -3.02 31.67
C LEU A 259 24.64 -3.07 30.16
N LEU A 260 24.93 -4.24 29.58
CA LEU A 260 25.10 -4.37 28.12
C LEU A 260 23.80 -4.19 27.33
N LEU A 261 22.64 -4.36 27.98
CA LEU A 261 21.32 -4.11 27.39
C LEU A 261 20.85 -2.66 27.52
N LEU A 262 21.63 -1.78 28.16
CA LEU A 262 21.27 -0.38 28.37
C LEU A 262 22.00 0.55 27.40
N PRO A 263 21.38 1.67 27.02
CA PRO A 263 22.08 2.73 26.31
C PRO A 263 23.33 3.19 27.09
N ILE A 264 24.42 3.46 26.38
CA ILE A 264 25.71 3.78 27.01
C ILE A 264 25.66 4.96 27.97
N HIS A 265 24.83 5.98 27.71
CA HIS A 265 24.68 7.13 28.60
C HIS A 265 24.09 6.70 29.95
N THR A 266 23.10 5.81 29.96
CA THR A 266 22.53 5.22 31.17
C THR A 266 23.57 4.42 31.95
N VAL A 267 24.43 3.66 31.27
CA VAL A 267 25.53 2.93 31.91
C VAL A 267 26.52 3.88 32.59
N LEU A 268 26.86 4.98 31.93
CA LEU A 268 27.74 6.03 32.46
C LEU A 268 27.10 6.77 33.65
N ASP A 269 25.80 7.05 33.58
CA ASP A 269 25.03 7.68 34.65
C ASP A 269 24.89 6.75 35.87
N LEU A 270 24.63 5.45 35.66
CA LEU A 270 24.61 4.44 36.72
C LEU A 270 25.97 4.30 37.41
N CYS A 271 27.06 4.34 36.64
CA CYS A 271 28.41 4.40 37.21
C CYS A 271 28.65 5.66 38.06
N THR A 272 27.91 6.74 37.79
CA THR A 272 27.99 7.99 38.53
C THR A 272 27.05 7.99 39.74
N ALA A 273 25.90 7.33 39.67
CA ALA A 273 24.86 7.33 40.70
C ALA A 273 25.01 6.19 41.73
N SER A 274 25.50 5.02 41.33
CA SER A 274 25.60 3.82 42.18
C SER A 274 27.05 3.48 42.54
N TYR A 275 27.31 3.18 43.82
CA TYR A 275 28.65 2.80 44.27
C TYR A 275 29.03 1.36 43.89
N PRO A 276 28.19 0.32 44.10
CA PRO A 276 28.45 -1.04 43.64
C PRO A 276 28.72 -1.12 42.13
N ILE A 277 27.89 -0.47 41.31
CA ILE A 277 28.08 -0.43 39.85
C ILE A 277 29.42 0.23 39.50
N ARG A 278 29.74 1.38 40.09
CA ARG A 278 31.04 2.05 39.87
C ARG A 278 32.23 1.19 40.26
N SER A 279 32.12 0.44 41.36
CA SER A 279 33.18 -0.42 41.85
C SER A 279 33.43 -1.59 40.90
N PHE A 280 32.38 -2.17 40.31
CA PHE A 280 32.51 -3.27 39.36
C PHE A 280 32.90 -2.80 37.95
N PHE A 281 32.36 -1.67 37.50
CA PHE A 281 32.49 -1.15 36.13
C PHE A 281 33.26 0.18 36.10
N GLY A 282 34.34 0.24 36.89
CA GLY A 282 35.28 1.36 36.89
C GLY A 282 36.15 1.41 35.62
N PRO A 283 37.01 2.43 35.46
CA PRO A 283 37.94 2.54 34.33
C PRO A 283 38.88 1.33 34.17
N SER A 284 39.13 0.59 35.25
CA SER A 284 39.98 -0.61 35.25
C SER A 284 39.31 -1.84 34.63
N ASN A 285 37.98 -1.85 34.46
CA ASN A 285 37.26 -3.00 33.89
C ASN A 285 37.27 -2.95 32.35
N ARG A 286 38.45 -3.18 31.78
CA ARG A 286 38.70 -3.08 30.34
C ARG A 286 37.75 -3.94 29.51
N THR A 287 37.62 -5.21 29.85
CA THR A 287 36.84 -6.18 29.07
C THR A 287 35.38 -5.73 28.94
N PHE A 288 34.78 -5.27 30.03
CA PHE A 288 33.41 -4.74 29.98
C PHE A 288 33.30 -3.53 29.05
N TRP A 289 34.20 -2.55 29.13
CA TRP A 289 34.10 -1.34 28.30
C TRP A 289 34.42 -1.59 26.83
N GLU A 290 35.29 -2.55 26.50
CA GLU A 290 35.47 -3.03 25.13
C GLU A 290 34.17 -3.62 24.59
N THR A 291 33.55 -4.54 25.34
CA THR A 291 32.25 -5.12 24.98
C THR A 291 31.16 -4.05 24.90
N ALA A 292 31.11 -3.09 25.83
CA ALA A 292 30.09 -2.04 25.82
C ALA A 292 30.23 -1.08 24.63
N LEU A 293 31.45 -0.80 24.16
CA LEU A 293 31.65 0.00 22.93
C LEU A 293 31.16 -0.72 21.68
N GLU A 294 31.24 -2.05 21.65
CA GLU A 294 30.74 -2.88 20.56
C GLU A 294 29.22 -2.96 20.59
N TYR A 295 28.65 -3.36 21.75
CA TYR A 295 27.22 -3.63 21.89
C TYR A 295 26.35 -2.38 22.08
N CYS A 296 26.82 -1.37 22.80
CA CYS A 296 26.02 -0.17 23.08
C CYS A 296 26.22 0.96 22.05
N MET A 297 27.13 0.77 21.08
CA MET A 297 27.33 1.72 19.96
C MET A 297 27.42 0.98 18.61
N PRO A 298 26.44 0.13 18.26
CA PRO A 298 26.49 -0.70 17.06
C PRO A 298 26.56 0.13 15.76
N TRP A 299 26.13 1.39 15.79
CA TRP A 299 26.21 2.34 14.69
C TRP A 299 27.64 2.89 14.42
N PHE A 300 28.61 2.72 15.32
CA PHE A 300 29.94 3.35 15.19
C PHE A 300 31.01 2.45 14.53
N TRP A 301 30.76 2.04 13.30
CA TRP A 301 31.60 1.08 12.57
C TRP A 301 33.07 1.51 12.41
N GLU A 302 33.34 2.81 12.26
CA GLU A 302 34.70 3.32 12.13
C GLU A 302 35.52 3.10 13.40
N LEU A 303 34.88 3.19 14.58
CA LEU A 303 35.50 2.90 15.86
C LEU A 303 35.73 1.39 16.01
N HIS A 304 34.74 0.57 15.68
CA HIS A 304 34.86 -0.89 15.74
C HIS A 304 35.99 -1.39 14.85
N ALA A 305 36.11 -0.87 13.63
CA ALA A 305 37.20 -1.22 12.73
C ALA A 305 38.59 -0.94 13.35
N LEU A 306 38.76 0.18 14.07
CA LEU A 306 40.01 0.52 14.75
C LEU A 306 40.28 -0.35 16.00
N LEU A 307 39.22 -0.78 16.70
CA LEU A 307 39.34 -1.69 17.83
C LEU A 307 39.73 -3.09 17.34
N CYS A 308 39.15 -3.57 16.24
CA CYS A 308 39.45 -4.87 15.64
C CYS A 308 40.83 -4.94 14.97
N ASP A 309 41.25 -3.89 14.25
CA ASP A 309 42.51 -3.88 13.51
C ASP A 309 43.75 -3.66 14.40
N GLY A 310 43.54 -3.35 15.68
CA GLY A 310 44.59 -3.13 16.67
C GLY A 310 45.40 -1.86 16.46
N SER A 311 44.89 -0.89 15.69
CA SER A 311 45.51 0.42 15.46
C SER A 311 45.57 1.30 16.72
N ILE A 312 44.89 0.90 17.80
CA ILE A 312 44.85 1.60 19.07
C ILE A 312 45.81 0.90 20.04
N ASP A 313 46.76 1.64 20.63
CA ASP A 313 47.61 1.07 21.68
C ASP A 313 46.75 0.73 22.91
N PHE A 314 46.58 -0.56 23.15
CA PHE A 314 45.72 -1.11 24.18
C PHE A 314 46.22 -0.90 25.62
N LYS A 315 47.49 -0.48 25.82
CA LYS A 315 48.09 -0.39 27.17
C LYS A 315 47.78 0.91 27.93
N PRO A 316 47.75 2.10 27.30
CA PRO A 316 47.40 3.35 28.00
C PRO A 316 45.95 3.81 27.83
N THR A 317 45.10 3.08 27.10
CA THR A 317 43.75 3.56 26.72
C THR A 317 42.73 3.38 27.84
N ASP A 318 42.12 4.48 28.29
CA ASP A 318 40.94 4.47 29.17
C ASP A 318 39.67 4.25 28.34
N PHE A 319 39.23 2.99 28.23
CA PHE A 319 38.04 2.62 27.45
C PHE A 319 36.74 3.21 28.01
N LYS A 320 36.67 3.45 29.33
CA LYS A 320 35.52 4.12 29.93
C LYS A 320 35.48 5.60 29.54
N GLY A 321 36.63 6.27 29.64
CA GLY A 321 36.78 7.64 29.17
C GLY A 321 36.47 7.77 27.67
N LEU A 322 36.93 6.82 26.87
CA LEU A 322 36.64 6.74 25.44
C LEU A 322 35.13 6.64 25.19
N ALA A 323 34.43 5.70 25.87
CA ALA A 323 32.99 5.55 25.76
C ALA A 323 32.23 6.84 26.12
N TRP A 324 32.67 7.53 27.17
CA TRP A 324 32.11 8.83 27.55
C TRP A 324 32.34 9.90 26.47
N TRP A 325 33.59 10.07 26.02
CA TRP A 325 33.94 11.08 25.03
C TRP A 325 33.24 10.86 23.70
N VAL A 326 33.24 9.62 23.20
CA VAL A 326 32.54 9.23 21.97
C VAL A 326 31.05 9.55 22.10
N ASN A 327 30.41 9.14 23.20
CA ASN A 327 29.01 9.44 23.44
C ASN A 327 28.75 10.95 23.36
N GLN A 328 29.63 11.80 23.91
CA GLN A 328 29.47 13.26 23.82
C GLN A 328 29.67 13.82 22.41
N GLN A 329 30.60 13.27 21.63
CA GLN A 329 30.86 13.72 20.25
C GLN A 329 29.74 13.33 19.29
N THR A 330 29.09 12.19 19.52
CA THR A 330 28.07 11.65 18.61
C THR A 330 26.64 11.79 19.13
N LEU A 331 26.43 12.40 20.30
CA LEU A 331 25.09 12.66 20.84
C LEU A 331 24.34 13.62 19.93
N PRO A 332 23.20 13.21 19.33
CA PRO A 332 22.36 14.07 18.50
C PRO A 332 21.85 15.26 19.32
N ARG A 333 22.05 16.49 18.82
CA ARG A 333 21.64 17.74 19.48
C ARG A 333 21.63 18.90 18.51
N ASP A 334 20.84 19.93 18.84
CA ASP A 334 20.87 21.21 18.13
C ASP A 334 22.27 21.85 18.18
N GLY A 335 22.71 22.38 17.03
CA GLY A 335 23.99 23.08 16.89
C GLY A 335 25.21 22.17 16.91
N LEU A 336 25.04 20.85 16.75
CA LEU A 336 26.17 19.94 16.59
C LEU A 336 26.98 20.31 15.35
N ARG A 337 28.30 20.44 15.50
CA ARG A 337 29.23 20.80 14.43
C ARG A 337 30.46 19.90 14.43
N GLY A 338 31.09 19.82 13.27
CA GLY A 338 32.37 19.14 13.09
C GLY A 338 32.24 17.73 12.50
N PRO A 339 33.32 16.94 12.54
CA PRO A 339 33.43 15.73 11.73
C PRO A 339 32.47 14.62 12.13
N PHE A 340 31.89 14.67 13.35
CA PHE A 340 31.00 13.62 13.86
C PHE A 340 29.52 13.82 13.50
N MET A 341 29.14 14.87 12.76
CA MET A 341 27.73 15.10 12.38
C MET A 341 27.11 13.90 11.66
N GLY A 342 27.81 13.31 10.67
CA GLY A 342 27.32 12.12 9.97
C GLY A 342 27.17 10.91 10.89
N ILE A 343 28.10 10.71 11.84
CA ILE A 343 28.00 9.61 12.81
C ILE A 343 26.83 9.83 13.78
N ALA A 344 26.60 11.07 14.21
CA ALA A 344 25.44 11.42 15.03
C ALA A 344 24.11 11.23 14.27
N ASN A 345 24.07 11.58 12.98
CA ASN A 345 22.90 11.29 12.14
C ASN A 345 22.68 9.78 11.99
N ARG A 346 23.74 8.99 11.77
CA ARG A 346 23.66 7.51 11.71
C ARG A 346 23.14 6.93 13.02
N ARG A 347 23.64 7.38 14.17
CA ARG A 347 23.15 6.98 15.49
C ARG A 347 21.65 7.25 15.64
N ARG A 348 21.20 8.45 15.28
CA ARG A 348 19.78 8.82 15.31
C ARG A 348 18.93 7.90 14.42
N ILE A 349 19.38 7.66 13.18
CA ILE A 349 18.69 6.77 12.24
C ILE A 349 18.65 5.33 12.77
N TRP A 350 19.73 4.87 13.40
CA TRP A 350 19.80 3.56 14.04
C TRP A 350 18.71 3.38 15.09
N ASP A 351 18.53 4.36 15.98
CA ASP A 351 17.50 4.33 17.02
C ASP A 351 16.08 4.27 16.41
N VAL A 352 15.85 4.86 15.23
CA VAL A 352 14.57 4.73 14.50
C VAL A 352 14.40 3.35 13.87
N CYS A 353 15.48 2.80 13.29
CA CYS A 353 15.46 1.46 12.73
C CYS A 353 15.20 0.39 13.81
N GLU A 354 15.66 0.58 15.05
CA GLU A 354 15.35 -0.32 16.18
C GLU A 354 13.85 -0.28 16.52
N GLN A 355 13.22 0.90 16.51
CA GLN A 355 11.77 1.02 16.68
C GLN A 355 11.01 0.26 15.58
N LEU A 356 11.44 0.38 14.31
CA LEU A 356 10.86 -0.39 13.21
C LEU A 356 11.07 -1.90 13.38
N ALA A 357 12.23 -2.32 13.90
CA ALA A 357 12.57 -3.72 14.12
C ALA A 357 11.64 -4.39 15.15
N ASP A 358 11.25 -3.65 16.20
CA ASP A 358 10.35 -4.12 17.25
C ASP A 358 8.97 -4.54 16.70
N ASP A 359 8.48 -3.84 15.68
CA ASP A 359 7.21 -4.19 15.00
C ASP A 359 7.40 -5.18 13.84
N TYR A 360 8.51 -5.09 13.11
CA TYR A 360 8.78 -5.89 11.92
C TYR A 360 9.15 -7.35 12.23
N LEU A 361 10.11 -7.59 13.12
CA LEU A 361 10.65 -8.94 13.37
C LEU A 361 9.59 -9.94 13.87
N PRO A 362 8.65 -9.57 14.77
CA PRO A 362 7.57 -10.47 15.17
C PRO A 362 6.67 -10.89 14.01
N LEU A 363 6.40 -9.97 13.07
CA LEU A 363 5.56 -10.24 11.90
C LEU A 363 6.28 -11.14 10.89
N VAL A 364 7.59 -10.97 10.68
CA VAL A 364 8.41 -11.90 9.88
C VAL A 364 8.38 -13.31 10.46
N ALA A 365 8.56 -13.42 11.79
CA ALA A 365 8.49 -14.70 12.48
C ALA A 365 7.11 -15.36 12.34
N LEU A 366 6.04 -14.57 12.37
CA LEU A 366 4.67 -15.05 12.17
C LEU A 366 4.44 -15.56 10.74
N LYS A 367 4.75 -14.73 9.72
CA LYS A 367 4.63 -15.10 8.30
C LYS A 367 5.47 -16.34 7.97
N SER A 368 6.64 -16.48 8.58
CA SER A 368 7.50 -17.66 8.41
C SER A 368 6.90 -18.95 8.99
N ARG A 369 6.07 -18.89 10.04
CA ARG A 369 5.37 -20.06 10.61
C ARG A 369 4.18 -20.51 9.77
N GLU A 370 3.64 -19.62 8.94
CA GLU A 370 2.53 -19.92 8.02
C GLU A 370 2.98 -20.82 6.85
N ARG A 371 4.28 -20.84 6.56
CA ARG A 371 4.94 -21.72 5.59
C ARG A 371 5.29 -23.09 6.18
N ILE A 372 5.43 -24.11 5.34
CA ILE A 372 5.90 -25.43 5.75
C ILE A 372 7.43 -25.40 5.78
N GLN A 373 8.02 -25.59 6.96
CA GLN A 373 9.47 -25.48 7.15
C GLN A 373 10.17 -26.84 7.08
N GLY A 374 11.40 -26.87 6.56
CA GLY A 374 12.28 -28.05 6.61
C GLY A 374 11.93 -29.16 5.61
N SER A 375 11.12 -28.85 4.59
CA SER A 375 10.79 -29.75 3.48
C SER A 375 11.21 -29.09 2.16
N PRO A 376 12.29 -29.57 1.51
CA PRO A 376 12.73 -29.02 0.22
C PRO A 376 11.67 -29.10 -0.88
N VAL A 377 10.78 -30.10 -0.80
CA VAL A 377 9.66 -30.24 -1.73
C VAL A 377 8.62 -29.15 -1.49
N ALA A 378 8.31 -28.84 -0.22
CA ALA A 378 7.35 -27.80 0.12
C ALA A 378 7.87 -26.41 -0.27
N GLU A 379 9.17 -26.17 -0.05
CA GLU A 379 9.88 -24.94 -0.46
C GLU A 379 9.83 -24.80 -1.98
N SER A 380 10.21 -25.84 -2.74
CA SER A 380 10.16 -25.81 -4.21
C SER A 380 8.75 -25.59 -4.78
N ILE A 381 7.71 -26.17 -4.16
CA ILE A 381 6.32 -25.94 -4.58
C ILE A 381 5.94 -24.47 -4.34
N TRP A 382 6.32 -23.92 -3.19
CA TRP A 382 5.98 -22.54 -2.84
C TRP A 382 6.71 -21.52 -3.72
N ASP A 383 7.99 -21.76 -4.01
CA ASP A 383 8.82 -20.87 -4.85
C ASP A 383 8.31 -20.77 -6.30
N GLN A 384 7.64 -21.82 -6.79
CA GLN A 384 7.00 -21.85 -8.12
C GLN A 384 5.51 -21.51 -8.08
N SER A 385 4.96 -21.24 -6.89
CA SER A 385 3.55 -20.91 -6.74
C SER A 385 3.30 -19.43 -7.06
N VAL A 386 2.12 -19.16 -7.59
CA VAL A 386 1.65 -17.83 -8.00
C VAL A 386 0.33 -17.51 -7.31
N ASN A 387 0.02 -16.22 -7.23
CA ASN A 387 -1.29 -15.70 -6.87
C ASN A 387 -1.75 -14.71 -7.93
N ILE A 388 -2.73 -15.08 -8.75
CA ILE A 388 -3.19 -14.27 -9.89
C ILE A 388 -3.94 -13.00 -9.45
N ASP A 389 -4.71 -13.07 -8.36
CA ASP A 389 -5.52 -11.94 -7.88
C ASP A 389 -5.69 -11.99 -6.35
N MET A 390 -5.78 -10.81 -5.74
CA MET A 390 -5.97 -10.61 -4.30
C MET A 390 -6.90 -9.41 -4.02
N PRO A 391 -8.18 -9.52 -4.41
CA PRO A 391 -9.12 -8.41 -4.33
C PRO A 391 -9.46 -8.01 -2.90
N ALA A 392 -9.90 -6.77 -2.72
CA ALA A 392 -10.52 -6.32 -1.49
C ALA A 392 -11.85 -7.05 -1.24
N VAL A 393 -12.04 -7.50 0.00
CA VAL A 393 -13.21 -8.28 0.45
C VAL A 393 -13.88 -7.68 1.69
N VAL A 394 -13.49 -6.46 2.07
CA VAL A 394 -14.09 -5.69 3.15
C VAL A 394 -14.27 -4.23 2.76
N TRP A 395 -15.34 -3.60 3.25
CA TRP A 395 -15.53 -2.16 3.19
C TRP A 395 -16.22 -1.65 4.46
N PRO A 396 -15.94 -0.41 4.94
CA PRO A 396 -14.83 0.46 4.55
C PRO A 396 -13.47 -0.21 4.73
N LYS A 397 -12.42 0.35 4.10
CA LYS A 397 -11.05 -0.06 4.42
C LYS A 397 -10.86 0.05 5.94
N PRO A 398 -10.23 -0.94 6.60
CA PRO A 398 -9.96 -0.85 8.03
C PRO A 398 -9.18 0.43 8.36
N ALA A 399 -9.40 0.97 9.55
CA ALA A 399 -8.71 2.17 10.01
C ALA A 399 -7.18 1.98 10.05
N GLU A 400 -6.44 3.09 9.97
CA GLU A 400 -4.96 3.15 9.90
C GLU A 400 -4.23 2.47 11.07
N LYS A 401 -4.94 2.12 12.15
CA LYS A 401 -4.40 1.37 13.31
C LYS A 401 -5.01 -0.02 13.49
N ALA A 402 -5.58 -0.59 12.44
CA ALA A 402 -6.16 -1.94 12.45
C ALA A 402 -5.09 -3.05 12.53
N GLY A 403 -3.80 -2.72 12.45
CA GLY A 403 -2.72 -3.70 12.52
C GLY A 403 -2.78 -4.68 11.35
N ILE A 404 -2.87 -4.16 10.13
CA ILE A 404 -2.94 -4.98 8.91
C ILE A 404 -1.60 -5.69 8.74
N ARG A 405 -1.64 -6.96 8.37
CA ARG A 405 -0.45 -7.73 7.97
C ARG A 405 -0.75 -8.62 6.78
N THR A 406 0.29 -8.98 6.05
CA THR A 406 0.22 -10.06 5.05
C THR A 406 0.19 -11.40 5.79
N SER A 407 -0.71 -12.26 5.36
CA SER A 407 -0.74 -13.67 5.74
C SER A 407 -0.63 -14.51 4.47
N ALA A 408 0.29 -15.47 4.47
CA ALA A 408 0.58 -16.32 3.33
C ALA A 408 0.73 -17.76 3.83
N VAL A 409 -0.38 -18.50 3.84
CA VAL A 409 -0.47 -19.83 4.45
C VAL A 409 -0.35 -20.91 3.38
N GLN A 410 0.67 -21.75 3.53
CA GLN A 410 0.84 -22.93 2.69
C GLN A 410 -0.01 -24.08 3.23
N TRP A 411 -0.93 -24.61 2.42
CA TRP A 411 -1.78 -25.74 2.79
C TRP A 411 -1.25 -27.08 2.29
N ILE A 412 -0.62 -27.10 1.10
CA ILE A 412 -0.14 -28.33 0.46
C ILE A 412 1.39 -28.28 0.27
N SER A 413 2.06 -29.36 0.64
CA SER A 413 3.52 -29.57 0.53
C SER A 413 3.93 -30.79 -0.29
N VAL A 414 2.97 -31.52 -0.85
CA VAL A 414 3.23 -32.77 -1.57
C VAL A 414 3.03 -32.54 -3.05
N ASP A 415 3.96 -33.05 -3.84
CA ASP A 415 3.88 -33.06 -5.30
C ASP A 415 2.66 -33.89 -5.75
N LYS A 416 1.64 -33.19 -6.27
CA LYS A 416 0.39 -33.79 -6.74
C LYS A 416 0.58 -34.70 -7.95
N SER A 417 1.73 -34.67 -8.62
CA SER A 417 2.06 -35.62 -9.70
C SER A 417 2.14 -37.07 -9.18
N SER A 418 2.39 -37.25 -7.88
CA SER A 418 2.64 -38.56 -7.28
C SER A 418 1.46 -39.14 -6.50
N HIS A 419 0.52 -38.31 -6.02
CA HIS A 419 -0.75 -38.74 -5.43
C HIS A 419 -1.81 -37.63 -5.56
N SER A 420 -2.85 -37.89 -6.33
CA SER A 420 -4.09 -37.12 -6.39
C SER A 420 -4.70 -36.93 -4.99
N MET A 421 -5.53 -35.90 -4.80
CA MET A 421 -6.44 -35.76 -3.65
C MET A 421 -7.49 -36.90 -3.53
N GLU A 422 -7.23 -38.10 -4.07
CA GLU A 422 -8.05 -39.31 -3.93
C GLU A 422 -8.29 -39.73 -2.46
N ARG A 423 -7.58 -39.13 -1.49
CA ARG A 423 -7.76 -39.43 -0.06
C ARG A 423 -8.71 -38.48 0.68
N GLY A 424 -9.23 -37.44 0.02
CA GLY A 424 -10.11 -36.43 0.63
C GLY A 424 -9.36 -35.38 1.46
N GLY A 425 -10.07 -34.34 1.88
CA GLY A 425 -9.58 -33.27 2.76
C GLY A 425 -10.74 -32.60 3.47
N VAL A 426 -10.47 -31.88 4.56
CA VAL A 426 -11.49 -31.09 5.28
C VAL A 426 -11.18 -29.62 5.10
N PHE A 427 -12.13 -28.90 4.51
CA PHE A 427 -12.09 -27.44 4.41
C PHE A 427 -12.98 -26.84 5.51
N GLU A 428 -12.42 -25.97 6.33
CA GLU A 428 -13.08 -25.34 7.48
C GLU A 428 -13.14 -23.83 7.29
N THR A 429 -14.24 -23.23 7.71
CA THR A 429 -14.43 -21.76 7.77
C THR A 429 -14.85 -21.34 9.16
N TYR A 430 -14.43 -20.14 9.56
CA TYR A 430 -14.72 -19.57 10.88
C TYR A 430 -15.40 -18.21 10.70
N TRP A 431 -16.52 -18.02 11.39
CA TRP A 431 -17.37 -16.85 11.25
C TRP A 431 -17.58 -16.16 12.60
N ASP A 432 -17.58 -14.83 12.57
CA ASP A 432 -17.93 -14.05 13.76
C ASP A 432 -19.45 -14.03 14.02
N LYS A 433 -19.84 -13.38 15.11
CA LYS A 433 -21.25 -13.18 15.51
C LYS A 433 -22.09 -12.43 14.47
N ASP A 434 -21.44 -11.66 13.58
CA ASP A 434 -22.09 -10.86 12.53
C ASP A 434 -22.08 -11.62 11.19
N GLY A 435 -21.68 -12.90 11.20
CA GLY A 435 -21.62 -13.78 10.04
C GLY A 435 -20.50 -13.40 9.06
N SER A 436 -19.46 -12.69 9.48
CA SER A 436 -18.31 -12.35 8.64
C SER A 436 -17.20 -13.39 8.76
N LEU A 437 -16.58 -13.75 7.64
CA LEU A 437 -15.46 -14.69 7.61
C LEU A 437 -14.22 -14.13 8.34
N ARG A 438 -13.66 -14.93 9.24
CA ARG A 438 -12.47 -14.59 10.05
C ARG A 438 -11.29 -15.51 9.82
N ALA A 439 -11.56 -16.75 9.42
CA ALA A 439 -10.49 -17.68 9.10
C ALA A 439 -10.93 -18.78 8.14
N MET A 440 -9.94 -19.35 7.46
CA MET A 440 -10.08 -20.55 6.63
C MET A 440 -8.97 -21.53 6.95
N CYS A 441 -9.28 -22.81 6.86
CA CYS A 441 -8.32 -23.86 7.09
C CYS A 441 -8.55 -25.01 6.12
N LEU A 442 -7.46 -25.57 5.59
CA LEU A 442 -7.50 -26.80 4.82
C LEU A 442 -6.67 -27.86 5.55
N THR A 443 -7.28 -29.02 5.77
CA THR A 443 -6.61 -30.21 6.30
C THR A 443 -6.62 -31.29 5.22
N VAL A 444 -5.45 -31.60 4.67
CA VAL A 444 -5.31 -32.65 3.64
C VAL A 444 -5.29 -34.03 4.32
N ALA A 445 -5.98 -35.03 3.76
CA ALA A 445 -5.99 -36.37 4.36
C ALA A 445 -4.58 -37.00 4.41
N GLY A 446 -4.19 -37.45 5.61
CA GLY A 446 -2.87 -38.00 5.88
C GLY A 446 -1.85 -36.97 6.38
N ALA A 447 -2.14 -35.67 6.30
CA ALA A 447 -1.39 -34.65 7.02
C ALA A 447 -1.89 -34.57 8.47
N SER A 448 -0.97 -34.51 9.43
CA SER A 448 -1.31 -34.31 10.85
C SER A 448 -1.50 -32.84 11.21
N GLU A 449 -1.14 -31.92 10.32
CA GLU A 449 -1.04 -30.50 10.63
C GLU A 449 -2.20 -29.72 10.00
N ARG A 450 -2.98 -29.10 10.86
CA ARG A 450 -4.08 -28.19 10.53
C ARG A 450 -3.50 -26.79 10.30
N ARG A 451 -3.66 -26.22 9.11
CA ARG A 451 -3.08 -24.91 8.74
C ARG A 451 -4.13 -23.83 8.53
N LEU A 452 -4.22 -22.96 9.53
CA LEU A 452 -5.22 -21.89 9.63
C LEU A 452 -4.68 -20.58 9.06
N CYS A 453 -5.46 -19.93 8.19
CA CYS A 453 -5.29 -18.54 7.80
C CYS A 453 -6.35 -17.70 8.52
N GLY A 454 -5.93 -16.80 9.42
CA GLY A 454 -6.82 -15.97 10.24
C GLY A 454 -6.97 -16.40 11.70
N ILE A 455 -8.05 -15.97 12.36
CA ILE A 455 -8.32 -16.21 13.79
C ILE A 455 -9.54 -17.13 13.98
N SER A 456 -9.40 -18.18 14.80
CA SER A 456 -10.47 -19.15 15.06
C SER A 456 -11.07 -19.11 16.48
N SER A 457 -10.55 -18.28 17.38
CA SER A 457 -11.01 -18.20 18.77
C SER A 457 -12.38 -17.53 18.86
N GLU A 458 -13.32 -18.11 19.61
CA GLU A 458 -14.65 -17.55 19.87
C GLU A 458 -15.55 -17.37 18.62
N MET A 459 -15.29 -18.15 17.57
CA MET A 459 -16.02 -18.10 16.29
C MET A 459 -16.94 -19.31 16.11
N SER A 460 -17.97 -19.18 15.27
CA SER A 460 -18.71 -20.35 14.76
C SER A 460 -17.87 -21.04 13.68
N LYS A 461 -17.98 -22.38 13.60
CA LYS A 461 -17.22 -23.22 12.67
C LYS A 461 -18.18 -23.93 11.73
N GLU A 462 -17.88 -23.90 10.44
CA GLU A 462 -18.48 -24.78 9.45
C GLU A 462 -17.39 -25.54 8.71
N GLU A 463 -17.68 -26.78 8.31
CA GLU A 463 -16.71 -27.65 7.66
C GLU A 463 -17.34 -28.48 6.55
N VAL A 464 -16.53 -28.84 5.56
CA VAL A 464 -16.93 -29.76 4.50
C VAL A 464 -15.82 -30.75 4.21
N ILE A 465 -16.23 -31.99 3.95
CA ILE A 465 -15.35 -33.05 3.46
C ILE A 465 -15.32 -32.95 1.93
N LEU A 466 -14.14 -32.66 1.40
CA LEU A 466 -13.88 -32.53 -0.01
C LEU A 466 -13.84 -33.91 -0.67
N ASP A 467 -14.54 -34.02 -1.80
CA ASP A 467 -14.59 -35.21 -2.63
C ASP A 467 -13.49 -35.24 -3.70
N SER A 468 -12.95 -34.08 -4.06
CA SER A 468 -11.87 -33.88 -5.03
C SER A 468 -11.15 -32.56 -4.78
N ASP A 469 -10.16 -32.23 -5.62
CA ASP A 469 -9.39 -30.97 -5.53
C ASP A 469 -10.29 -29.73 -5.66
N ILE A 470 -9.97 -28.67 -4.91
CA ILE A 470 -10.63 -27.36 -5.05
C ILE A 470 -10.13 -26.69 -6.34
N VAL A 471 -11.07 -26.27 -7.18
CA VAL A 471 -10.80 -25.55 -8.44
C VAL A 471 -11.15 -24.06 -8.35
N GLY A 472 -11.74 -23.63 -7.23
CA GLY A 472 -11.97 -22.21 -6.95
C GLY A 472 -12.98 -22.00 -5.83
N LEU A 473 -13.11 -20.74 -5.41
CA LEU A 473 -14.03 -20.30 -4.37
C LEU A 473 -14.92 -19.18 -4.91
N VAL A 474 -16.23 -19.27 -4.71
CA VAL A 474 -17.12 -18.11 -4.88
C VAL A 474 -17.29 -17.44 -3.52
N VAL A 475 -16.89 -16.17 -3.42
CA VAL A 475 -17.13 -15.35 -2.23
C VAL A 475 -18.44 -14.60 -2.38
N CYS A 476 -19.29 -14.65 -1.35
CA CYS A 476 -20.57 -13.95 -1.28
C CYS A 476 -20.43 -12.74 -0.36
N MET A 477 -20.75 -11.56 -0.87
CA MET A 477 -20.61 -10.28 -0.17
C MET A 477 -21.88 -9.45 -0.29
N GLN A 478 -22.15 -8.62 0.72
CA GLN A 478 -23.29 -7.72 0.69
C GLN A 478 -23.06 -6.57 -0.31
N ASP A 479 -24.13 -6.18 -1.02
CA ASP A 479 -24.15 -4.98 -1.86
C ASP A 479 -24.19 -3.71 -0.97
N ILE A 480 -23.06 -3.01 -0.89
CA ILE A 480 -22.88 -1.79 -0.07
C ILE A 480 -23.73 -0.60 -0.55
N PHE A 481 -24.30 -0.68 -1.76
CA PHE A 481 -25.14 0.37 -2.31
C PHE A 481 -26.61 0.01 -2.19
N ARG A 482 -27.00 -1.24 -2.01
CA ARG A 482 -28.43 -1.60 -1.95
C ARG A 482 -29.15 -1.06 -0.71
N HIS A 483 -28.45 -0.98 0.43
CA HIS A 483 -29.00 -0.48 1.70
C HIS A 483 -28.17 0.69 2.24
N GLU A 484 -28.64 1.36 3.30
CA GLU A 484 -27.86 2.39 4.01
C GLU A 484 -26.60 1.82 4.71
N GLN A 485 -26.43 0.49 4.71
CA GLN A 485 -25.26 -0.20 5.23
C GLN A 485 -24.10 -0.05 4.24
N ARG A 486 -23.26 0.96 4.49
CA ARG A 486 -22.06 1.30 3.70
C ARG A 486 -20.87 0.40 4.06
N GLU A 487 -21.12 -0.86 4.41
CA GLU A 487 -20.11 -1.81 4.87
C GLU A 487 -20.34 -3.17 4.23
N THR A 488 -19.27 -3.92 3.95
CA THR A 488 -19.36 -5.29 3.46
C THR A 488 -18.20 -6.13 3.96
N SER A 489 -18.43 -7.44 3.98
CA SER A 489 -17.46 -8.48 4.30
C SER A 489 -17.90 -9.78 3.61
N ILE A 490 -17.05 -10.80 3.61
CA ILE A 490 -17.45 -12.14 3.14
C ILE A 490 -18.49 -12.72 4.12
N LYS A 491 -19.68 -13.02 3.62
CA LYS A 491 -20.81 -13.61 4.36
C LYS A 491 -21.01 -15.10 4.06
N GLY A 492 -20.52 -15.57 2.92
CA GLY A 492 -20.59 -16.96 2.50
C GLY A 492 -19.46 -17.32 1.53
N ILE A 493 -19.10 -18.59 1.51
CA ILE A 493 -18.17 -19.18 0.54
C ILE A 493 -18.83 -20.40 -0.10
N ILE A 494 -18.73 -20.50 -1.43
CA ILE A 494 -19.08 -21.74 -2.15
C ILE A 494 -17.78 -22.35 -2.68
N VAL A 495 -17.43 -23.54 -2.20
CA VAL A 495 -16.25 -24.28 -2.63
C VAL A 495 -16.59 -25.08 -3.88
N HIS A 496 -15.89 -24.83 -4.99
CA HIS A 496 -16.01 -25.62 -6.22
C HIS A 496 -14.91 -26.68 -6.28
N THR A 497 -15.28 -27.91 -6.58
CA THR A 497 -14.33 -29.03 -6.70
C THR A 497 -14.24 -29.59 -8.12
N ALA A 498 -13.15 -30.29 -8.42
CA ALA A 498 -12.85 -30.84 -9.75
C ALA A 498 -13.88 -31.88 -10.24
N SER A 499 -14.63 -32.49 -9.34
CA SER A 499 -15.76 -33.38 -9.67
C SER A 499 -17.00 -32.64 -10.19
N GLY A 500 -17.03 -31.31 -10.05
CA GLY A 500 -18.19 -30.47 -10.34
C GLY A 500 -19.15 -30.30 -9.16
N LEU A 501 -18.84 -30.86 -7.98
CA LEU A 501 -19.62 -30.60 -6.77
C LEU A 501 -19.33 -29.19 -6.20
N CYS A 502 -20.34 -28.62 -5.55
CA CYS A 502 -20.29 -27.29 -4.95
C CYS A 502 -20.74 -27.38 -3.49
N TYR A 503 -19.96 -26.79 -2.58
CA TYR A 503 -20.22 -26.87 -1.14
C TYR A 503 -20.38 -25.47 -0.53
N PRO A 504 -21.59 -25.08 -0.14
CA PRO A 504 -21.83 -23.80 0.53
C PRO A 504 -21.42 -23.85 2.00
N LEU A 505 -20.77 -22.78 2.48
CA LEU A 505 -20.40 -22.52 3.86
C LEU A 505 -20.75 -21.07 4.22
N GLY A 506 -21.25 -20.84 5.44
CA GLY A 506 -21.81 -19.55 5.85
C GLY A 506 -23.14 -19.23 5.16
N ASP A 507 -23.49 -17.95 5.06
CA ASP A 507 -24.71 -17.53 4.38
C ASP A 507 -24.46 -17.36 2.87
N THR A 508 -24.81 -18.40 2.12
CA THR A 508 -24.79 -18.42 0.65
C THR A 508 -26.18 -18.40 0.04
N SER A 509 -27.21 -18.42 0.89
CA SER A 509 -28.61 -18.58 0.50
C SER A 509 -29.28 -17.25 0.14
N ASN A 510 -28.70 -16.14 0.59
CA ASN A 510 -29.21 -14.81 0.32
C ASN A 510 -29.01 -14.44 -1.16
N ALA A 511 -30.12 -14.40 -1.89
CA ALA A 511 -30.16 -14.05 -3.31
C ALA A 511 -29.81 -12.58 -3.60
N GLU A 512 -29.55 -11.76 -2.57
CA GLU A 512 -29.12 -10.37 -2.71
C GLU A 512 -27.59 -10.20 -2.65
N TYR A 513 -26.84 -11.24 -2.25
CA TYR A 513 -25.39 -11.15 -2.19
C TYR A 513 -24.77 -11.10 -3.58
N CYS A 514 -23.82 -10.18 -3.71
CA CYS A 514 -22.92 -10.13 -4.84
C CYS A 514 -21.90 -11.27 -4.72
N GLN A 515 -21.41 -11.74 -5.87
CA GLN A 515 -20.54 -12.89 -5.96
C GLN A 515 -19.28 -12.58 -6.78
N ARG A 516 -18.15 -13.08 -6.32
CA ARG A 516 -16.88 -13.07 -7.08
C ARG A 516 -16.27 -14.47 -7.05
N PHE A 517 -15.73 -14.91 -8.18
CA PHE A 517 -15.05 -16.20 -8.29
C PHE A 517 -13.53 -16.04 -8.23
N LEU A 518 -12.92 -16.64 -7.20
CA LEU A 518 -11.48 -16.81 -7.07
C LEU A 518 -11.10 -18.15 -7.74
N ASN A 519 -10.52 -18.06 -8.92
CA ASN A 519 -10.23 -19.18 -9.83
C ASN A 519 -8.87 -19.85 -9.54
N ILE A 520 -8.81 -21.17 -9.75
CA ILE A 520 -7.56 -21.90 -9.97
C ILE A 520 -7.40 -22.18 -11.47
N GLU A 521 -6.32 -21.67 -12.06
CA GLU A 521 -6.10 -21.74 -13.50
C GLU A 521 -5.99 -23.19 -14.00
N SER A 522 -6.43 -23.44 -15.24
CA SER A 522 -6.33 -24.77 -15.83
C SER A 522 -4.87 -25.22 -15.88
N GLY A 523 -4.60 -26.43 -15.39
CA GLY A 523 -3.23 -26.95 -15.24
C GLY A 523 -2.54 -26.55 -13.93
N TYR A 524 -3.23 -25.82 -13.04
CA TYR A 524 -2.72 -25.47 -11.72
C TYR A 524 -3.49 -26.20 -10.62
N ALA A 525 -2.88 -26.25 -9.44
CA ALA A 525 -3.47 -26.78 -8.23
C ALA A 525 -3.35 -25.77 -7.09
N LEU A 526 -4.42 -25.66 -6.29
CA LEU A 526 -4.41 -24.90 -5.04
C LEU A 526 -3.31 -25.44 -4.10
N THR A 527 -2.41 -24.57 -3.65
CA THR A 527 -1.33 -24.90 -2.69
C THR A 527 -1.43 -24.09 -1.40
N GLY A 528 -2.17 -22.99 -1.40
CA GLY A 528 -2.34 -22.18 -0.20
C GLY A 528 -3.29 -21.00 -0.40
N VAL A 529 -3.24 -20.07 0.54
CA VAL A 529 -4.03 -18.84 0.54
C VAL A 529 -3.16 -17.67 0.96
N VAL A 530 -3.39 -16.52 0.35
CA VAL A 530 -2.74 -15.26 0.72
C VAL A 530 -3.79 -14.19 0.96
N GLY A 531 -3.52 -13.27 1.88
CA GLY A 531 -4.45 -12.18 2.16
C GLY A 531 -3.91 -11.18 3.17
N HIS A 532 -4.64 -10.08 3.32
CA HIS A 532 -4.35 -9.07 4.33
C HIS A 532 -5.31 -9.23 5.50
N ILE A 533 -4.77 -9.37 6.71
CA ILE A 533 -5.54 -9.65 7.92
C ILE A 533 -5.26 -8.57 8.96
N THR A 534 -6.31 -8.04 9.59
CA THR A 534 -6.19 -7.10 10.72
C THR A 534 -5.81 -7.83 12.01
N LYS A 535 -5.37 -7.08 13.03
CA LYS A 535 -5.08 -7.61 14.36
C LYS A 535 -6.30 -8.33 15.00
N ASP A 536 -7.50 -7.86 14.69
CA ASP A 536 -8.77 -8.43 15.15
C ASP A 536 -9.29 -9.57 14.24
N GLY A 537 -8.52 -9.98 13.24
CA GLY A 537 -8.82 -11.14 12.40
C GLY A 537 -9.80 -10.89 11.27
N HIS A 538 -10.14 -9.64 10.94
CA HIS A 538 -10.85 -9.35 9.68
C HIS A 538 -9.93 -9.65 8.49
N ILE A 539 -10.42 -10.45 7.55
CA ILE A 539 -9.80 -10.64 6.24
C ILE A 539 -10.23 -9.48 5.36
N THR A 540 -9.26 -8.71 4.87
CA THR A 540 -9.48 -7.44 4.15
C THR A 540 -9.21 -7.57 2.66
N ARG A 541 -8.26 -8.43 2.30
CA ARG A 541 -8.00 -8.93 0.95
C ARG A 541 -7.82 -10.43 0.99
N LEU A 542 -8.19 -11.13 -0.09
CA LEU A 542 -8.12 -12.57 -0.16
C LEU A 542 -7.74 -13.04 -1.57
N GLY A 543 -6.73 -13.90 -1.68
CA GLY A 543 -6.27 -14.52 -2.91
C GLY A 543 -5.91 -15.99 -2.71
N LEU A 544 -6.00 -16.78 -3.78
CA LEU A 544 -5.61 -18.20 -3.77
C LEU A 544 -4.19 -18.35 -4.30
N VAL A 545 -3.39 -19.19 -3.62
CA VAL A 545 -2.04 -19.54 -4.06
C VAL A 545 -2.09 -20.87 -4.80
N GLN A 546 -1.51 -20.91 -5.98
CA GLN A 546 -1.61 -22.05 -6.88
C GLN A 546 -0.26 -22.39 -7.53
N HIS A 547 -0.03 -23.67 -7.77
CA HIS A 547 1.20 -24.23 -8.33
C HIS A 547 0.90 -24.99 -9.63
N PRO A 548 1.74 -24.87 -10.67
CA PRO A 548 1.56 -25.58 -11.93
C PRO A 548 1.77 -27.10 -11.78
N LEU A 549 0.86 -27.91 -12.30
CA LEU A 549 0.90 -29.38 -12.22
C LEU A 549 1.86 -30.04 -13.24
N GLU A 550 2.15 -29.35 -14.34
CA GLU A 550 3.14 -29.75 -15.35
C GLU A 550 4.15 -28.59 -15.51
N GLU A 551 5.24 -28.77 -16.27
CA GLU A 551 6.06 -27.65 -16.72
C GLU A 551 5.17 -26.74 -17.59
N ALA A 552 4.54 -25.76 -16.95
CA ALA A 552 3.70 -24.79 -17.61
C ALA A 552 4.55 -24.07 -18.67
N ASP A 553 3.90 -23.64 -19.75
CA ASP A 553 4.54 -22.80 -20.74
C ASP A 553 4.97 -21.49 -20.05
N ASN A 554 6.24 -21.40 -19.67
CA ASN A 554 6.80 -20.32 -18.85
C ASN A 554 6.66 -18.95 -19.54
N ASP A 555 6.31 -18.92 -20.83
CA ASP A 555 6.10 -17.71 -21.62
C ASP A 555 4.65 -17.18 -21.55
N LYS A 556 3.70 -17.91 -20.92
CA LYS A 556 2.31 -17.43 -20.79
C LYS A 556 2.17 -16.51 -19.58
N GLU A 557 1.95 -15.23 -19.82
CA GLU A 557 1.58 -14.26 -18.79
C GLU A 557 0.23 -14.65 -18.16
N LEU A 558 0.23 -14.84 -16.83
CA LEU A 558 -0.95 -15.24 -16.08
C LEU A 558 -1.71 -14.00 -15.61
N GLU A 559 -2.76 -13.63 -16.31
CA GLU A 559 -3.64 -12.55 -15.89
C GLU A 559 -5.03 -13.08 -15.54
N ALA A 560 -5.63 -12.58 -14.45
CA ALA A 560 -7.03 -12.89 -14.14
C ALA A 560 -7.91 -12.45 -15.32
N PRO A 561 -8.68 -13.36 -15.94
CA PRO A 561 -9.64 -12.97 -16.96
C PRO A 561 -10.54 -11.85 -16.44
N LEU A 562 -10.78 -10.84 -17.27
CA LEU A 562 -11.55 -9.64 -16.88
C LEU A 562 -12.97 -9.96 -16.38
N LEU A 563 -13.53 -11.12 -16.71
CA LEU A 563 -14.81 -11.59 -16.18
C LEU A 563 -14.75 -12.04 -14.71
N LEU A 564 -13.58 -12.36 -14.19
CA LEU A 564 -13.42 -12.85 -12.81
C LEU A 564 -13.17 -11.72 -11.80
N ARG A 565 -12.71 -10.55 -12.26
CA ARG A 565 -12.34 -9.41 -11.40
C ARG A 565 -13.55 -8.73 -10.72
N PRO A 566 -14.69 -8.47 -11.40
CA PRO A 566 -15.77 -7.69 -10.81
C PRO A 566 -16.47 -8.43 -9.66
N LEU A 567 -17.07 -7.66 -8.75
CA LEU A 567 -18.01 -8.17 -7.77
C LEU A 567 -19.40 -8.18 -8.40
N TRP A 568 -19.86 -9.33 -8.86
CA TRP A 568 -21.06 -9.41 -9.69
C TRP A 568 -22.34 -9.41 -8.87
N LYS A 569 -23.32 -8.59 -9.29
CA LYS A 569 -24.65 -8.68 -8.72
C LYS A 569 -25.37 -9.96 -9.16
N PRO A 570 -26.22 -10.51 -8.29
CA PRO A 570 -27.08 -11.61 -8.69
C PRO A 570 -28.06 -11.15 -9.79
N PRO A 571 -28.43 -12.02 -10.74
CA PRO A 571 -29.37 -11.64 -11.80
C PRO A 571 -30.71 -11.23 -11.21
N SER A 572 -31.19 -10.02 -11.52
CA SER A 572 -32.55 -9.60 -11.15
C SER A 572 -33.60 -10.30 -12.02
N LEU A 573 -34.84 -10.42 -11.52
CA LEU A 573 -35.97 -10.92 -12.30
C LEU A 573 -36.26 -10.06 -13.55
N ALA A 574 -35.91 -8.77 -13.51
CA ALA A 574 -36.06 -7.83 -14.64
C ALA A 574 -34.92 -7.95 -15.68
N THR A 575 -33.84 -8.65 -15.35
CA THR A 575 -32.67 -8.89 -16.20
C THR A 575 -32.52 -10.36 -16.57
N SER A 576 -33.62 -11.13 -16.63
CA SER A 576 -33.55 -12.55 -17.00
C SER A 576 -32.81 -12.69 -18.33
N ASN A 577 -31.63 -13.30 -18.25
CA ASN A 577 -30.65 -13.32 -19.31
C ASN A 577 -30.33 -14.77 -19.61
N ALA A 578 -30.48 -15.17 -20.87
CA ALA A 578 -30.23 -16.53 -21.33
C ALA A 578 -28.78 -16.99 -21.06
N LEU A 579 -27.83 -16.05 -20.97
CA LEU A 579 -26.41 -16.32 -20.67
C LEU A 579 -26.09 -16.33 -19.17
N HIS A 580 -26.99 -15.87 -18.29
CA HIS A 580 -26.89 -16.09 -16.85
C HIS A 580 -27.65 -17.37 -16.49
N ASN A 581 -27.02 -18.53 -16.69
CA ASN A 581 -27.50 -19.80 -16.19
C ASN A 581 -26.85 -20.12 -14.83
N THR A 582 -27.61 -20.72 -13.91
CA THR A 582 -27.10 -21.22 -12.62
C THR A 582 -25.96 -22.22 -12.76
N THR A 583 -25.87 -22.96 -13.88
CA THR A 583 -24.80 -23.92 -14.11
C THR A 583 -23.50 -23.30 -14.64
N THR A 584 -23.56 -22.09 -15.20
CA THR A 584 -22.40 -21.42 -15.82
C THR A 584 -22.61 -19.92 -15.73
N PRO A 585 -22.42 -19.32 -14.54
CA PRO A 585 -22.64 -17.90 -14.36
C PRO A 585 -21.62 -17.07 -15.17
N ILE A 586 -21.92 -15.81 -15.45
CA ILE A 586 -21.04 -14.95 -16.27
C ILE A 586 -19.62 -14.80 -15.69
N TRP A 587 -19.52 -14.91 -14.36
CA TRP A 587 -18.29 -14.82 -13.58
C TRP A 587 -17.56 -16.16 -13.42
N SER A 588 -18.09 -17.24 -13.98
CA SER A 588 -17.26 -18.40 -14.31
C SER A 588 -16.54 -18.12 -15.63
N GLN A 589 -15.50 -18.90 -15.98
CA GLN A 589 -14.89 -18.81 -17.31
C GLN A 589 -15.93 -19.20 -18.39
N HIS A 590 -16.76 -18.23 -18.79
CA HIS A 590 -17.85 -18.47 -19.71
C HIS A 590 -17.26 -18.76 -21.10
N PRO A 591 -17.61 -19.89 -21.74
CA PRO A 591 -16.88 -20.39 -22.91
C PRO A 591 -16.98 -19.51 -24.17
N ARG A 592 -17.86 -18.49 -24.15
CA ARG A 592 -18.19 -17.67 -25.32
C ARG A 592 -18.15 -16.15 -25.07
N ILE A 593 -18.12 -15.71 -23.80
CA ILE A 593 -18.18 -14.28 -23.49
C ILE A 593 -16.78 -13.81 -23.17
N ARG A 594 -16.42 -12.63 -23.66
CA ARG A 594 -15.22 -11.90 -23.29
C ARG A 594 -15.61 -10.52 -22.81
N ALA A 595 -14.78 -9.95 -21.94
CA ALA A 595 -14.90 -8.57 -21.51
C ALA A 595 -13.75 -7.75 -22.08
N ILE A 596 -14.04 -6.51 -22.46
CA ILE A 596 -13.08 -5.50 -22.86
C ILE A 596 -13.20 -4.37 -21.82
N PRO A 597 -12.10 -3.94 -21.18
CA PRO A 597 -12.16 -2.90 -20.16
C PRO A 597 -12.39 -1.53 -20.83
N SER A 598 -13.06 -0.60 -20.13
CA SER A 598 -13.30 0.77 -20.62
C SER A 598 -12.03 1.57 -20.89
N THR A 599 -10.97 1.28 -20.15
CA THR A 599 -9.65 1.85 -20.38
C THR A 599 -8.59 0.82 -20.03
N THR A 600 -7.63 0.66 -20.92
CA THR A 600 -6.31 0.07 -20.66
C THR A 600 -5.33 1.14 -20.16
N ARG A 601 -5.66 2.42 -20.41
CA ARG A 601 -4.87 3.57 -20.01
C ARG A 601 -5.10 3.91 -18.56
N ILE A 602 -3.99 4.29 -17.96
CA ILE A 602 -3.87 4.80 -16.62
C ILE A 602 -4.39 6.22 -16.63
N LEU A 603 -5.29 6.51 -15.71
CA LEU A 603 -5.85 7.84 -15.58
C LEU A 603 -4.86 8.69 -14.79
N ASP A 604 -4.58 9.88 -15.29
CA ASP A 604 -3.63 10.81 -14.69
C ASP A 604 -3.96 11.06 -13.22
N ARG A 605 -2.96 11.28 -12.39
CA ARG A 605 -3.04 11.34 -10.91
C ARG A 605 -3.98 12.43 -10.37
N TYR A 606 -4.31 13.42 -11.18
CA TYR A 606 -5.28 14.48 -10.86
C TYR A 606 -6.71 14.13 -11.28
N MET A 607 -6.89 13.05 -12.05
CA MET A 607 -8.16 12.58 -12.64
C MET A 607 -8.74 11.36 -11.91
N LEU A 608 -8.34 11.05 -10.67
CA LEU A 608 -8.88 9.93 -9.91
C LEU A 608 -9.11 10.30 -8.44
N GLN A 609 -10.37 10.40 -8.04
CA GLN A 609 -10.79 10.58 -6.65
C GLN A 609 -11.92 9.62 -6.30
N SER A 610 -11.82 8.36 -6.74
CA SER A 610 -12.84 7.37 -6.37
C SER A 610 -12.79 7.13 -4.87
N ARG A 611 -13.94 7.27 -4.22
CA ARG A 611 -14.09 6.92 -2.80
C ARG A 611 -14.17 5.43 -2.55
N TYR A 612 -14.48 4.65 -3.57
CA TYR A 612 -14.74 3.22 -3.46
C TYR A 612 -13.72 2.47 -4.29
N HIS A 613 -13.12 1.45 -3.70
CA HIS A 613 -12.19 0.59 -4.42
C HIS A 613 -12.95 -0.23 -5.48
N GLU A 614 -12.42 -0.40 -6.70
CA GLU A 614 -13.10 -1.13 -7.78
C GLU A 614 -13.56 -2.54 -7.37
N ASP A 615 -12.72 -3.28 -6.61
CA ASP A 615 -13.03 -4.58 -6.03
C ASP A 615 -14.30 -4.67 -5.17
N ILE A 616 -14.80 -3.59 -4.61
CA ILE A 616 -16.02 -3.61 -3.79
C ILE A 616 -17.25 -3.09 -4.53
N VAL A 617 -17.08 -2.58 -5.77
CA VAL A 617 -18.17 -2.00 -6.56
C VAL A 617 -19.01 -3.12 -7.16
N PRO A 618 -20.27 -3.29 -6.73
CA PRO A 618 -21.20 -4.26 -7.30
C PRO A 618 -21.47 -3.94 -8.77
N THR A 619 -21.28 -4.92 -9.63
CA THR A 619 -21.35 -4.79 -11.08
C THR A 619 -22.61 -5.47 -11.61
N ASP A 620 -23.44 -4.68 -12.29
CA ASP A 620 -24.61 -5.12 -13.04
C ASP A 620 -24.22 -5.54 -14.46
N VAL A 621 -24.99 -6.46 -15.04
CA VAL A 621 -24.78 -6.95 -16.42
C VAL A 621 -26.00 -6.63 -17.27
N LEU A 622 -25.80 -5.89 -18.37
CA LEU A 622 -26.80 -5.65 -19.40
C LEU A 622 -26.42 -6.37 -20.69
N ILE A 623 -26.99 -7.56 -20.94
CA ILE A 623 -26.85 -8.26 -22.22
C ILE A 623 -28.05 -7.94 -23.11
N TRP A 624 -27.78 -7.41 -24.30
CA TRP A 624 -28.80 -7.19 -25.33
C TRP A 624 -28.81 -8.26 -26.43
N ALA A 625 -27.80 -9.14 -26.50
CA ALA A 625 -27.77 -10.19 -27.52
C ALA A 625 -27.12 -11.49 -27.02
N ALA A 626 -27.94 -12.46 -26.58
CA ALA A 626 -27.46 -13.82 -26.33
C ALA A 626 -27.31 -14.67 -27.61
N ASP A 627 -28.04 -14.31 -28.66
CA ASP A 627 -28.02 -14.98 -29.96
C ASP A 627 -28.34 -13.99 -31.10
N THR A 628 -28.27 -14.48 -32.34
CA THR A 628 -28.55 -13.70 -33.55
C THR A 628 -30.00 -13.20 -33.64
N HIS A 629 -30.96 -13.90 -33.01
CA HIS A 629 -32.36 -13.48 -32.97
C HIS A 629 -32.56 -12.29 -32.03
N GLU A 630 -31.96 -12.31 -30.84
CA GLU A 630 -31.96 -11.18 -29.91
C GLU A 630 -31.28 -9.97 -30.53
N LEU A 631 -30.10 -10.16 -31.13
CA LEU A 631 -29.35 -9.10 -31.80
C LEU A 631 -30.18 -8.41 -32.89
N ARG A 632 -30.88 -9.19 -33.72
CA ARG A 632 -31.76 -8.66 -34.78
C ARG A 632 -33.05 -8.04 -34.25
N SER A 633 -33.39 -8.29 -32.99
CA SER A 633 -34.60 -7.77 -32.36
C SER A 633 -34.37 -6.46 -31.64
N ILE A 634 -33.13 -6.00 -31.47
CA ILE A 634 -32.82 -4.73 -30.82
C ILE A 634 -33.43 -3.58 -31.62
N GLN A 635 -34.18 -2.72 -30.92
CA GLN A 635 -34.73 -1.49 -31.47
C GLN A 635 -34.08 -0.25 -30.89
N ARG A 636 -33.67 -0.31 -29.62
CA ARG A 636 -33.21 0.87 -28.91
C ARG A 636 -32.32 0.52 -27.74
N ILE A 637 -31.26 1.29 -27.54
CA ILE A 637 -30.46 1.29 -26.32
C ILE A 637 -30.50 2.71 -25.75
N SER A 638 -30.79 2.86 -24.47
CA SER A 638 -30.98 4.17 -23.84
C SER A 638 -30.35 4.23 -22.46
N ALA A 639 -29.91 5.43 -22.07
CA ALA A 639 -29.45 5.72 -20.72
C ALA A 639 -30.30 6.82 -20.10
N TYR A 640 -30.58 6.68 -18.81
CA TYR A 640 -31.30 7.67 -18.02
C TYR A 640 -30.32 8.66 -17.40
N GLN A 641 -30.59 9.96 -17.59
CA GLN A 641 -29.80 11.07 -17.05
C GLN A 641 -30.74 12.15 -16.51
N GLN A 642 -30.37 12.79 -15.40
CA GLN A 642 -31.12 13.92 -14.87
C GLN A 642 -30.86 15.18 -15.72
N ASN A 643 -31.89 15.99 -15.98
CA ASN A 643 -31.76 17.20 -16.79
C ASN A 643 -30.83 18.20 -16.09
N GLY A 644 -29.77 18.63 -16.78
CA GLY A 644 -28.76 19.55 -16.24
C GLY A 644 -27.71 18.90 -15.33
N ARG A 645 -27.78 17.59 -15.05
CA ARG A 645 -26.70 16.84 -14.39
C ARG A 645 -25.97 15.93 -15.38
N ARG A 646 -24.73 15.57 -15.05
CA ARG A 646 -23.77 14.89 -15.92
C ARG A 646 -23.78 13.36 -15.79
N HIS A 647 -24.46 12.81 -14.77
CA HIS A 647 -24.32 11.40 -14.38
C HIS A 647 -25.34 10.47 -15.06
N ILE A 648 -24.88 9.25 -15.35
CA ILE A 648 -25.69 8.17 -15.90
C ILE A 648 -26.25 7.33 -14.74
N GLY A 649 -27.57 7.28 -14.60
CA GLY A 649 -28.23 6.58 -13.50
C GLY A 649 -28.71 5.18 -13.82
N ALA A 650 -29.07 4.89 -15.08
CA ALA A 650 -29.55 3.58 -15.50
C ALA A 650 -29.34 3.39 -17.00
N ILE A 651 -29.26 2.14 -17.46
CA ILE A 651 -29.14 1.78 -18.88
C ILE A 651 -30.19 0.73 -19.21
N ARG A 652 -30.87 0.89 -20.35
CA ARG A 652 -31.99 0.05 -20.79
C ARG A 652 -31.85 -0.31 -22.27
N VAL A 653 -32.20 -1.55 -22.61
CA VAL A 653 -32.40 -2.00 -24.00
C VAL A 653 -33.85 -2.41 -24.22
N ASP A 654 -34.41 -1.99 -25.35
CA ASP A 654 -35.74 -2.38 -25.81
C ASP A 654 -35.66 -3.16 -27.14
N PHE A 655 -36.54 -4.14 -27.25
CA PHE A 655 -36.65 -5.05 -28.37
C PHE A 655 -37.94 -4.83 -29.15
N ALA A 656 -37.99 -5.33 -30.38
CA ALA A 656 -39.16 -5.24 -31.23
C ALA A 656 -40.39 -5.88 -30.58
N ALA A 657 -41.53 -5.19 -30.64
CA ALA A 657 -42.79 -5.62 -30.01
C ALA A 657 -43.27 -7.03 -30.45
N GLY A 658 -42.81 -7.53 -31.62
CA GLY A 658 -43.10 -8.87 -32.12
C GLY A 658 -42.05 -9.95 -31.81
N SER A 659 -40.97 -9.62 -31.11
CA SER A 659 -39.85 -10.55 -30.82
C SER A 659 -40.08 -11.47 -29.63
N ASN A 660 -41.08 -11.19 -28.77
CA ASN A 660 -41.29 -11.83 -27.47
C ASN A 660 -40.12 -11.70 -26.47
N ILE A 661 -39.18 -10.77 -26.70
CA ILE A 661 -38.09 -10.50 -25.78
C ILE A 661 -38.47 -9.31 -24.89
N PRO A 662 -38.46 -9.44 -23.54
CA PRO A 662 -38.73 -8.32 -22.65
C PRO A 662 -37.58 -7.31 -22.67
N ALA A 663 -37.89 -6.04 -22.42
CA ALA A 663 -36.86 -5.03 -22.20
C ALA A 663 -36.00 -5.38 -20.99
N ARG A 664 -34.71 -5.07 -21.05
CA ARG A 664 -33.73 -5.32 -19.97
C ARG A 664 -33.16 -3.98 -19.48
N MET A 665 -32.90 -3.88 -18.18
CA MET A 665 -32.42 -2.64 -17.55
C MET A 665 -31.45 -2.93 -16.41
N VAL A 666 -30.44 -2.07 -16.25
CA VAL A 666 -29.48 -2.07 -15.13
C VAL A 666 -29.41 -0.69 -14.50
N GLY A 667 -28.97 -0.62 -13.24
CA GLY A 667 -28.86 0.63 -12.49
C GLY A 667 -30.20 1.16 -11.97
N GLU A 668 -31.25 0.34 -11.86
CA GLU A 668 -32.58 0.83 -11.44
C GLU A 668 -32.54 1.55 -10.07
N GLU A 669 -31.84 0.98 -9.08
CA GLU A 669 -31.70 1.59 -7.76
C GLU A 669 -30.89 2.90 -7.82
N ALA A 670 -29.86 2.94 -8.68
CA ALA A 670 -29.10 4.15 -8.96
C ALA A 670 -29.99 5.23 -9.59
N GLY A 671 -30.81 4.88 -10.57
CA GLY A 671 -31.80 5.75 -11.20
C GLY A 671 -32.84 6.28 -10.22
N ARG A 672 -33.38 5.43 -9.32
CA ARG A 672 -34.34 5.82 -8.26
C ARG A 672 -33.77 6.85 -7.30
N ARG A 673 -32.48 6.79 -7.01
CA ARG A 673 -31.81 7.73 -6.11
C ARG A 673 -31.35 9.00 -6.82
N LEU A 674 -30.92 8.88 -8.07
CA LEU A 674 -30.53 10.01 -8.89
C LEU A 674 -31.70 11.01 -9.06
N VAL A 675 -32.95 10.52 -9.19
CA VAL A 675 -34.12 11.38 -9.44
C VAL A 675 -35.34 10.97 -8.61
N GLN A 676 -35.90 11.93 -7.86
CA GLN A 676 -37.16 11.77 -7.15
C GLN A 676 -38.31 11.51 -8.16
N GLY A 677 -38.94 10.33 -8.08
CA GLY A 677 -39.98 9.93 -9.03
C GLY A 677 -39.49 9.23 -10.28
N PHE A 678 -38.25 8.71 -10.30
CA PHE A 678 -37.79 7.76 -11.33
C PHE A 678 -38.88 6.71 -11.60
N ASN A 679 -39.37 6.71 -12.84
CA ASN A 679 -40.28 5.70 -13.33
C ASN A 679 -39.51 4.82 -14.33
N PRO A 680 -39.35 3.51 -14.07
CA PRO A 680 -38.73 2.61 -15.03
C PRO A 680 -39.56 2.48 -16.33
N THR A 681 -40.78 3.03 -16.38
CA THR A 681 -41.63 3.13 -17.56
C THR A 681 -41.55 4.52 -18.21
N TRP A 682 -41.72 4.58 -19.54
CA TRP A 682 -41.47 5.72 -20.42
C TRP A 682 -42.38 6.96 -20.23
N ASP A 683 -43.21 7.01 -19.20
CA ASP A 683 -44.13 8.13 -19.01
C ASP A 683 -43.37 9.37 -18.53
N ASN A 684 -43.17 10.30 -19.47
CA ASN A 684 -42.66 11.67 -19.28
C ASN A 684 -43.62 12.54 -18.45
N SER A 685 -44.00 12.11 -17.24
CA SER A 685 -44.82 12.88 -16.32
C SER A 685 -43.99 13.94 -15.58
N GLY A 686 -43.40 14.88 -16.32
CA GLY A 686 -42.81 16.11 -15.77
C GLY A 686 -41.67 15.93 -14.75
N VAL A 687 -41.01 14.77 -14.75
CA VAL A 687 -39.89 14.44 -13.84
C VAL A 687 -38.60 15.10 -14.34
N GLU A 688 -37.73 15.55 -13.44
CA GLU A 688 -36.46 16.28 -13.73
C GLU A 688 -35.37 15.43 -14.44
N GLY A 689 -35.70 14.41 -15.24
CA GLY A 689 -34.72 13.61 -16.00
C GLY A 689 -35.25 13.13 -17.34
N SER A 690 -34.36 12.71 -18.23
CA SER A 690 -34.71 12.23 -19.57
C SER A 690 -33.93 10.97 -19.97
N TRP A 691 -34.59 10.10 -20.73
CA TRP A 691 -33.96 8.98 -21.40
C TRP A 691 -33.34 9.47 -22.72
N LYS A 692 -32.01 9.30 -22.86
CA LYS A 692 -31.31 9.53 -24.13
C LYS A 692 -31.13 8.20 -24.84
N ALA A 693 -31.69 8.09 -26.04
CA ALA A 693 -31.83 6.83 -26.76
C ALA A 693 -31.09 6.82 -28.10
N LEU A 694 -30.31 5.76 -28.32
CA LEU A 694 -29.83 5.33 -29.63
C LEU A 694 -30.85 4.37 -30.23
N GLU A 695 -31.54 4.79 -31.29
CA GLU A 695 -32.32 3.86 -32.11
C GLU A 695 -31.36 2.94 -32.86
N ILE A 696 -31.68 1.65 -32.93
CA ILE A 696 -30.90 0.62 -33.62
C ILE A 696 -31.84 -0.17 -34.52
N ASP A 697 -31.48 -0.35 -35.78
CA ASP A 697 -32.26 -1.14 -36.73
C ASP A 697 -31.69 -2.57 -36.81
N GLY A 698 -31.84 -3.31 -35.71
CA GLY A 698 -31.30 -4.68 -35.60
C GLY A 698 -31.83 -5.61 -36.68
N ALA A 699 -33.09 -5.40 -37.12
CA ALA A 699 -33.77 -6.25 -38.10
C ALA A 699 -33.04 -6.28 -39.45
N THR A 700 -32.35 -5.19 -39.80
CA THR A 700 -31.58 -5.07 -41.05
C THR A 700 -30.06 -5.17 -40.81
N GLY A 701 -29.65 -5.69 -39.65
CA GLY A 701 -28.26 -6.01 -39.34
C GLY A 701 -27.43 -4.87 -38.76
N GLU A 702 -28.08 -3.85 -38.18
CA GLU A 702 -27.34 -2.82 -37.44
C GLU A 702 -26.96 -3.31 -36.04
N VAL A 703 -25.69 -3.09 -35.68
CA VAL A 703 -25.11 -3.55 -34.40
C VAL A 703 -24.20 -2.49 -33.82
N VAL A 704 -24.00 -2.53 -32.49
CA VAL A 704 -22.98 -1.73 -31.81
C VAL A 704 -21.60 -2.34 -32.11
N VAL A 705 -20.68 -1.52 -32.60
CA VAL A 705 -19.32 -1.94 -32.99
C VAL A 705 -18.23 -1.30 -32.15
N ALA A 706 -18.55 -0.23 -31.43
CA ALA A 706 -17.61 0.38 -30.50
C ALA A 706 -18.33 1.02 -29.32
N VAL A 707 -17.68 0.99 -28.17
CA VAL A 707 -18.05 1.74 -26.97
C VAL A 707 -16.85 2.59 -26.56
N ASP A 708 -17.01 3.90 -26.52
CA ASP A 708 -15.99 4.82 -26.02
C ASP A 708 -16.38 5.27 -24.60
N VAL A 709 -15.43 5.34 -23.69
CA VAL A 709 -15.65 5.83 -22.31
C VAL A 709 -14.63 6.92 -22.01
N VAL A 710 -15.09 8.08 -21.54
CA VAL A 710 -14.21 9.13 -21.02
C VAL A 710 -14.35 9.16 -19.51
N GLN A 711 -13.20 9.09 -18.84
CA GLN A 711 -13.08 9.18 -17.40
C GLN A 711 -12.14 10.34 -17.05
N ASP A 712 -12.61 11.21 -16.15
CA ASP A 712 -11.93 12.40 -15.62
C ASP A 712 -12.45 12.62 -14.20
N GLU A 713 -11.72 12.16 -13.18
CA GLU A 713 -12.15 11.94 -11.77
C GLU A 713 -13.20 10.83 -11.59
N ASP A 714 -14.24 10.84 -12.44
CA ASP A 714 -15.33 9.88 -12.57
C ASP A 714 -15.68 9.65 -14.05
N ILE A 715 -16.51 8.64 -14.36
CA ILE A 715 -16.94 8.41 -15.74
C ILE A 715 -17.88 9.54 -16.17
N LYS A 716 -17.34 10.45 -16.98
CA LYS A 716 -18.07 11.62 -17.51
C LYS A 716 -18.94 11.25 -18.70
N MET A 717 -18.50 10.31 -19.53
CA MET A 717 -19.16 10.04 -20.81
C MET A 717 -19.03 8.58 -21.24
N VAL A 718 -20.12 8.07 -21.81
CA VAL A 718 -20.16 6.80 -22.54
C VAL A 718 -20.76 7.06 -23.91
N LYS A 719 -20.06 6.64 -24.97
CA LYS A 719 -20.51 6.79 -26.35
C LYS A 719 -20.63 5.43 -27.02
N LEU A 720 -21.78 5.19 -27.64
CA LEU A 720 -22.02 4.00 -28.47
C LEU A 720 -21.90 4.37 -29.95
N ARG A 721 -21.26 3.50 -30.74
CA ARG A 721 -21.17 3.63 -32.20
C ARG A 721 -21.67 2.37 -32.89
N THR A 722 -22.45 2.53 -33.96
CA THR A 722 -22.96 1.40 -34.77
C THR A 722 -22.19 1.20 -36.07
N ASN A 723 -22.33 0.02 -36.68
CA ASN A 723 -21.78 -0.28 -38.01
C ASN A 723 -22.36 0.60 -39.15
N ARG A 724 -23.38 1.43 -38.87
CA ARG A 724 -23.95 2.41 -39.80
C ARG A 724 -23.49 3.83 -39.56
N GLY A 725 -22.51 4.03 -38.67
CA GLY A 725 -22.01 5.34 -38.30
C GLY A 725 -22.98 6.17 -37.45
N ARG A 726 -24.02 5.54 -36.86
CA ARG A 726 -24.85 6.21 -35.86
C ARG A 726 -24.11 6.22 -34.53
N GLU A 727 -24.23 7.33 -33.82
CA GLU A 727 -23.58 7.55 -32.54
C GLU A 727 -24.55 8.12 -31.53
N MET A 728 -24.38 7.73 -30.27
CA MET A 728 -25.11 8.31 -29.15
C MET A 728 -24.15 8.52 -28.00
N LEU A 729 -24.19 9.73 -27.44
CA LEU A 729 -23.40 10.13 -26.30
C LEU A 729 -24.29 10.20 -25.06
N TRP A 730 -23.84 9.57 -24.00
CA TRP A 730 -24.41 9.61 -22.67
C TRP A 730 -23.46 10.32 -21.72
N GLY A 731 -23.99 11.14 -20.81
CA GLY A 731 -23.19 11.91 -19.86
C GLY A 731 -22.86 13.33 -20.36
N GLU A 732 -21.68 13.82 -19.98
CA GLU A 732 -21.16 15.15 -20.34
C GLU A 732 -20.52 15.17 -21.72
N GLU A 733 -20.64 16.29 -22.42
CA GLU A 733 -19.89 16.52 -23.65
C GLU A 733 -18.41 16.77 -23.30
N PRO A 734 -17.47 15.91 -23.74
CA PRO A 734 -16.10 15.97 -23.27
C PRO A 734 -15.40 17.24 -23.78
N GLN A 735 -14.54 17.81 -22.96
CA GLN A 735 -13.64 18.87 -23.42
C GLN A 735 -12.65 18.32 -24.46
N GLU A 736 -12.17 19.14 -25.40
CA GLU A 736 -11.32 18.71 -26.51
C GLU A 736 -10.05 17.94 -26.08
N TYR A 737 -9.52 18.21 -24.88
CA TYR A 737 -8.35 17.48 -24.36
C TYR A 737 -8.71 16.06 -23.89
N ALA A 738 -9.90 15.84 -23.33
CA ALA A 738 -10.36 14.54 -22.84
C ALA A 738 -10.67 13.56 -23.99
N LEU A 739 -10.83 14.07 -25.22
CA LEU A 739 -10.98 13.29 -26.44
C LEU A 739 -9.64 12.80 -27.02
N ARG A 740 -8.51 13.40 -26.62
CA ARG A 740 -7.19 13.05 -27.16
C ARG A 740 -6.67 11.77 -26.50
N GLY A 741 -6.96 10.63 -27.13
CA GLY A 741 -6.42 9.33 -26.70
C GLY A 741 -7.45 8.31 -26.24
N LEU A 742 -8.72 8.47 -26.64
CA LEU A 742 -9.73 7.43 -26.46
C LEU A 742 -9.35 6.17 -27.24
N GLU A 743 -9.24 5.05 -26.53
CA GLU A 743 -9.14 3.72 -27.11
C GLU A 743 -10.55 3.10 -27.13
N PRO A 744 -11.21 3.04 -28.31
CA PRO A 744 -12.54 2.46 -28.39
C PRO A 744 -12.51 0.99 -27.98
N MET A 745 -13.47 0.56 -27.16
CA MET A 745 -13.72 -0.86 -26.95
C MET A 745 -14.33 -1.45 -28.22
N VAL A 746 -13.50 -2.13 -29.02
CA VAL A 746 -13.90 -2.75 -30.30
C VAL A 746 -13.78 -4.27 -30.17
N PRO A 747 -14.79 -5.05 -30.61
CA PRO A 747 -14.72 -6.50 -30.55
C PRO A 747 -13.61 -7.05 -31.46
N ALA A 748 -13.06 -8.21 -31.10
CA ALA A 748 -12.14 -8.93 -31.98
C ALA A 748 -12.82 -9.37 -33.28
N ASP A 749 -12.02 -9.69 -34.31
CA ASP A 749 -12.53 -10.17 -35.60
C ASP A 749 -13.45 -11.39 -35.41
N GLY A 750 -14.69 -11.28 -35.92
CA GLY A 750 -15.71 -12.33 -35.80
C GLY A 750 -16.56 -12.28 -34.52
N GLU A 751 -16.28 -11.35 -33.61
CA GLU A 751 -17.11 -11.09 -32.43
C GLU A 751 -18.02 -9.86 -32.63
N THR A 752 -19.04 -9.73 -31.77
CA THR A 752 -19.91 -8.55 -31.71
C THR A 752 -20.09 -8.14 -30.26
N ILE A 753 -20.29 -6.84 -30.02
CA ILE A 753 -20.64 -6.34 -28.69
C ILE A 753 -22.07 -6.75 -28.37
N ILE A 754 -22.22 -7.57 -27.33
CA ILE A 754 -23.50 -8.14 -26.90
C ILE A 754 -24.06 -7.50 -25.64
N GLY A 755 -23.29 -6.65 -24.97
CA GLY A 755 -23.72 -6.03 -23.72
C GLY A 755 -22.67 -5.15 -23.06
N LEU A 756 -23.01 -4.69 -21.86
CA LEU A 756 -22.12 -3.94 -20.95
C LEU A 756 -22.15 -4.57 -19.56
N ALA A 757 -21.01 -4.54 -18.87
CA ALA A 757 -20.92 -4.69 -17.42
C ALA A 757 -20.69 -3.30 -16.81
N VAL A 758 -21.50 -2.90 -15.83
CA VAL A 758 -21.50 -1.54 -15.28
C VAL A 758 -21.61 -1.51 -13.76
N GLY A 759 -20.82 -0.67 -13.11
CA GLY A 759 -20.87 -0.43 -11.66
C GLY A 759 -21.32 0.99 -11.34
N PHE A 760 -22.08 1.15 -10.26
CA PHE A 760 -22.63 2.44 -9.81
C PHE A 760 -22.22 2.74 -8.36
N VAL A 761 -21.80 3.97 -8.07
CA VAL A 761 -21.30 4.42 -6.75
C VAL A 761 -21.92 5.74 -6.31
N TYR A 762 -21.80 6.12 -5.04
CA TYR A 762 -22.19 7.46 -4.57
C TYR A 762 -21.06 8.50 -4.79
N PRO A 763 -21.37 9.75 -5.15
CA PRO A 763 -20.39 10.83 -5.33
C PRO A 763 -19.65 11.22 -4.05
N GLY A 764 -18.47 11.82 -4.26
CA GLY A 764 -17.64 12.44 -3.23
C GLY A 764 -18.01 13.89 -2.85
N TYR A 765 -17.16 14.53 -2.02
CA TYR A 765 -17.40 15.79 -1.29
C TYR A 765 -17.99 16.92 -2.19
N GLY A 766 -18.96 17.67 -1.65
CA GLY A 766 -19.43 18.93 -2.26
C GLY A 766 -20.81 18.86 -2.94
N SER A 767 -21.27 17.67 -3.34
CA SER A 767 -22.66 17.51 -3.80
C SER A 767 -23.59 17.33 -2.61
N THR A 768 -24.47 18.30 -2.35
CA THR A 768 -25.59 18.10 -1.45
C THR A 768 -26.58 17.09 -2.07
N GLY A 769 -26.46 15.82 -1.68
CA GLY A 769 -27.56 14.84 -1.75
C GLY A 769 -27.42 13.72 -2.79
N TYR A 770 -27.68 12.49 -2.32
CA TYR A 770 -28.32 11.30 -2.94
C TYR A 770 -28.04 10.91 -4.41
N THR A 771 -27.13 11.57 -5.09
CA THR A 771 -26.77 11.28 -6.47
C THR A 771 -26.00 9.95 -6.54
N VAL A 772 -26.09 9.23 -7.65
CA VAL A 772 -25.36 7.98 -7.91
C VAL A 772 -24.71 8.14 -9.27
N GLU A 773 -23.46 7.70 -9.40
CA GLU A 773 -22.61 7.91 -10.57
C GLU A 773 -22.14 6.58 -11.13
N LEU A 774 -21.97 6.53 -12.44
CA LEU A 774 -21.38 5.38 -13.12
C LEU A 774 -19.87 5.37 -12.81
N SER A 775 -19.37 4.26 -12.27
CA SER A 775 -17.98 4.15 -11.80
C SER A 775 -17.13 3.20 -12.63
N THR A 776 -17.74 2.15 -13.18
CA THR A 776 -17.04 1.17 -14.01
C THR A 776 -17.88 0.81 -15.21
N VAL A 777 -17.24 0.61 -16.35
CA VAL A 777 -17.86 0.15 -17.60
C VAL A 777 -16.91 -0.83 -18.27
N SER A 778 -17.43 -1.95 -18.75
CA SER A 778 -16.73 -2.87 -19.64
C SER A 778 -17.68 -3.33 -20.74
N ALA A 779 -17.18 -3.45 -21.98
CA ALA A 779 -17.94 -4.01 -23.07
C ALA A 779 -17.87 -5.55 -23.03
N LEU A 780 -19.00 -6.20 -23.30
CA LEU A 780 -19.08 -7.66 -23.37
C LEU A 780 -19.18 -8.09 -24.84
N THR A 781 -18.34 -9.02 -25.26
CA THR A 781 -18.28 -9.50 -26.65
C THR A 781 -18.47 -11.00 -26.73
N MET A 782 -18.99 -11.46 -27.86
CA MET A 782 -19.20 -12.88 -28.15
C MET A 782 -19.23 -13.12 -29.66
N ALA A 783 -18.72 -14.27 -30.10
CA ALA A 783 -18.94 -14.77 -31.45
C ALA A 783 -20.35 -15.37 -31.54
N LEU A 784 -21.23 -14.73 -32.33
CA LEU A 784 -22.58 -15.21 -32.58
C LEU A 784 -22.56 -16.22 -33.72
N GLU A 785 -23.18 -17.38 -33.53
CA GLU A 785 -23.33 -18.39 -34.58
C GLU A 785 -24.20 -17.80 -35.73
N ALA A 786 -23.69 -17.94 -36.96
CA ALA A 786 -24.22 -17.31 -38.17
C ALA A 786 -25.59 -17.82 -38.62
#